data_AF-A0A2S7PDC8-F1
#
_entry.id   AF-A0A2S7PDC8-F1
#
_cell.length_a   1.000
_cell.length_b   1.000
_cell.length_c   1.000
_cell.angle_alpha   90.00
_cell.angle_beta   90.00
_cell.angle_gamma   90.00
#
_symmetry.space_group_name_H-M   'P 1'
#
loop_
_entity.id
_entity.type
_entity.pdbx_description
1 polymer ?
#
loop_
_entity_poly.entity_id
_entity_poly.type
_entity_poly.pdbx_seq_one_letter_code
_entity_poly.pdbx_strand_id
1 'polypeptide(L)'
;MSNFKRAYPAAAVGSSTRASILSSLKATEMIGSDHSSKAVLPAEIISTILDYLPIPDQLSFARTSKRMQEMVYEDSRWVSRLRSMGVWNEGEARKRFEEVLRKKREMVRVRAEEDVKRTGIGVNGGVGMGMGAGAGGVRKVSTTLFDAGEEEQKQQQRRSADMAASKSPKGLADGFETLTISGMGHMSLPPPPRIRTPMQDPETLLNVFAEVRSIRGSARQEYGKIYAALGPFYYDLARSRSHVDPVLFRVYRTPEQQAQMLANLQIFARSDWAQGWRQREERLVTMTGIFETAVLREFEQGYEAWDIDGRMRRYAHVLGVLNGGHAGIELFVQKHPLFSDRDILGHSMDCLNQALSEGITLEPSREFLENLSKKVNEQSDIIDRVFPAGEDVLQIFLDKIAEDILMEYVTPLFDEAHERSIASYVQAVSGIFEQSMQFALTIRPTKNSGDAYFEKFKSIIAKVFEPHVDLYLSEELDFFKRHAEQEVAEWESKLSAQDASQESFYMANVNRVADKKDFMSSFKKVVMMPVNVLPSLPISPFAASKPAVTPTLPDHRSSLQVLSATQSPVPTRSPTPSLPAGAISVPLPAEAPTDELAAKAALMASRLEGIRSLFSIEVALDLTHAAKASIERAALFVRLGGQTGEEAREQCEAIFVVLLQILGTMHVKTGFDKAVDHLSKYNPREISEHQKGVVVPLMTFLELVNVGDLISQMIDVFYEQQLATTKLADRNDFLDPAVKAKKKFEQMLDERVAAGLNKGIDVLMDEVEYICGSTQQATDYNPPEFDANGANQDIDIGPTNTAQQVVELVESHTKMLTGSTDKTMLDVFNQEVGLRLFTAICKHLKRQRISTAGAIKLISDMNLYFGYIKTLRNADLLQYFRALRELSQIYLIGENHAKEMATVIADGDRFGGVFRAEEVYEFAERRADWYTVKRDVEKAMYGFGCGVM
;
A
#
# COMPACT_ATOMS: atom_id res chain seq x y z
N MET A 1 -34.92 -8.59 -20.09
CA MET A 1 -35.38 -7.36 -20.77
C MET A 1 -35.06 -7.53 -22.25
N SER A 2 -36.01 -7.83 -23.16
CA SER A 2 -37.08 -6.98 -23.73
C SER A 2 -36.71 -6.77 -25.22
N ASN A 3 -37.45 -7.14 -26.27
CA ASN A 3 -38.90 -7.38 -26.45
C ASN A 3 -39.18 -8.38 -27.59
N PHE A 4 -40.00 -9.40 -27.28
CA PHE A 4 -40.85 -10.10 -28.25
C PHE A 4 -42.28 -9.55 -28.11
N LYS A 5 -42.97 -9.25 -29.22
CA LYS A 5 -44.43 -9.07 -29.23
C LYS A 5 -45.03 -9.83 -30.42
N ARG A 6 -45.95 -10.74 -30.08
CA ARG A 6 -46.75 -11.61 -30.94
C ARG A 6 -48.14 -10.97 -31.10
N ALA A 7 -48.70 -11.00 -32.31
CA ALA A 7 -50.13 -10.74 -32.54
C ALA A 7 -50.69 -11.82 -33.48
N TYR A 8 -51.81 -12.43 -33.05
CA TYR A 8 -52.60 -13.45 -33.74
C TYR A 8 -53.49 -12.84 -34.84
N PRO A 9 -53.88 -13.59 -35.88
CA PRO A 9 -55.05 -13.25 -36.69
C PRO A 9 -56.24 -14.18 -36.39
N ALA A 10 -57.44 -13.60 -36.33
CA ALA A 10 -58.71 -14.31 -36.37
C ALA A 10 -59.58 -13.76 -37.51
N ALA A 11 -60.14 -14.70 -38.27
CA ALA A 11 -61.37 -14.70 -39.07
C ALA A 11 -61.73 -13.48 -39.97
N ALA A 12 -61.92 -13.76 -41.26
CA ALA A 12 -62.83 -12.99 -42.12
C ALA A 12 -63.54 -13.91 -43.12
N VAL A 13 -64.88 -13.84 -43.11
CA VAL A 13 -65.80 -14.39 -44.12
C VAL A 13 -66.17 -13.26 -45.08
N GLY A 14 -66.28 -13.57 -46.38
CA GLY A 14 -67.25 -12.91 -47.27
C GLY A 14 -66.73 -12.29 -48.57
N SER A 15 -66.93 -13.04 -49.67
CA SER A 15 -67.42 -12.66 -51.03
C SER A 15 -66.79 -11.46 -51.77
N SER A 16 -66.68 -11.38 -53.10
CA SER A 16 -67.27 -12.11 -54.22
C SER A 16 -66.50 -11.73 -55.51
N THR A 17 -66.11 -12.75 -56.27
CA THR A 17 -66.35 -12.96 -57.72
C THR A 17 -66.22 -11.80 -58.72
N ARG A 18 -65.36 -11.96 -59.75
CA ARG A 18 -65.71 -12.64 -61.04
C ARG A 18 -64.76 -12.42 -62.23
N ALA A 19 -63.53 -11.90 -62.04
CA ALA A 19 -62.61 -11.62 -63.17
C ALA A 19 -61.36 -12.54 -63.28
N SER A 20 -61.12 -13.50 -62.36
CA SER A 20 -59.87 -14.29 -62.36
C SER A 20 -59.99 -15.75 -62.85
N ILE A 21 -61.14 -16.15 -63.40
CA ILE A 21 -61.37 -17.57 -63.76
C ILE A 21 -60.61 -17.96 -65.04
N LEU A 22 -60.39 -17.02 -65.98
CA LEU A 22 -59.63 -17.28 -67.22
C LEU A 22 -58.10 -17.24 -67.00
N SER A 23 -57.60 -16.48 -66.02
CA SER A 23 -56.19 -16.51 -65.63
C SER A 23 -55.83 -17.77 -64.84
N SER A 24 -56.78 -18.31 -64.08
CA SER A 24 -56.60 -19.58 -63.37
C SER A 24 -56.66 -20.80 -64.30
N LEU A 25 -57.47 -20.80 -65.36
CA LEU A 25 -57.51 -21.90 -66.34
C LEU A 25 -56.21 -22.01 -67.16
N LYS A 26 -55.59 -20.89 -67.54
CA LYS A 26 -54.28 -20.90 -68.22
C LYS A 26 -53.11 -21.31 -67.31
N ALA A 27 -53.26 -21.14 -66.00
CA ALA A 27 -52.34 -21.67 -64.99
C ALA A 27 -52.60 -23.16 -64.64
N THR A 28 -53.74 -23.72 -65.07
CA THR A 28 -54.11 -25.12 -64.83
C THR A 28 -53.85 -26.02 -66.05
N GLU A 29 -53.60 -25.45 -67.24
CA GLU A 29 -53.40 -26.19 -68.50
C GLU A 29 -51.95 -26.69 -68.73
N MET A 30 -51.03 -26.47 -67.79
CA MET A 30 -49.70 -27.08 -67.76
C MET A 30 -49.55 -28.08 -66.59
N ILE A 31 -50.67 -28.67 -66.16
CA ILE A 31 -50.73 -29.82 -65.24
C ILE A 31 -51.60 -30.87 -65.91
N GLY A 32 -51.01 -31.65 -66.83
CA GLY A 32 -51.76 -32.67 -67.54
C GLY A 32 -51.02 -33.38 -68.67
N SER A 33 -49.85 -33.97 -68.40
CA SER A 33 -49.37 -35.16 -69.13
C SER A 33 -48.15 -35.79 -68.44
N ASP A 34 -48.43 -36.83 -67.64
CA ASP A 34 -47.62 -38.02 -67.35
C ASP A 34 -46.08 -37.93 -67.28
N HIS A 35 -45.58 -37.77 -66.04
CA HIS A 35 -44.72 -38.72 -65.31
C HIS A 35 -43.92 -37.97 -64.22
N SER A 36 -43.82 -38.56 -63.02
CA SER A 36 -42.93 -38.15 -61.91
C SER A 36 -43.39 -36.97 -61.03
N SER A 37 -44.29 -37.25 -60.09
CA SER A 37 -44.33 -36.57 -58.79
C SER A 37 -43.02 -36.84 -58.02
N LYS A 38 -42.04 -35.94 -58.13
CA LYS A 38 -40.87 -35.93 -57.24
C LYS A 38 -40.99 -34.71 -56.34
N ALA A 39 -41.06 -34.94 -55.03
CA ALA A 39 -40.90 -33.89 -54.04
C ALA A 39 -39.50 -33.26 -54.25
N VAL A 40 -39.46 -32.07 -54.85
CA VAL A 40 -38.21 -31.35 -55.05
C VAL A 40 -37.94 -30.58 -53.76
N LEU A 41 -37.03 -31.09 -52.94
CA LEU A 41 -36.54 -30.36 -51.76
C LEU A 41 -35.95 -29.01 -52.24
N PRO A 42 -36.22 -27.90 -51.52
CA PRO A 42 -35.55 -26.62 -51.76
C PRO A 42 -34.02 -26.77 -51.79
N ALA A 43 -33.35 -26.02 -52.67
CA ALA A 43 -31.91 -26.14 -52.88
C ALA A 43 -31.09 -25.87 -51.60
N GLU A 44 -31.58 -25.03 -50.70
CA GLU A 44 -30.99 -24.74 -49.39
C GLU A 44 -31.07 -25.93 -48.42
N ILE A 45 -32.16 -26.69 -48.48
CA ILE A 45 -32.31 -27.93 -47.69
C ILE A 45 -31.38 -29.00 -48.25
N ILE A 46 -31.23 -29.08 -49.58
CA ILE A 46 -30.29 -30.01 -50.20
C ILE A 46 -28.84 -29.61 -49.84
N SER A 47 -28.49 -28.33 -49.85
CA SER A 47 -27.14 -27.88 -49.50
C SER A 47 -26.77 -28.17 -48.05
N THR A 48 -27.72 -28.00 -47.12
CA THR A 48 -27.52 -28.35 -45.71
C THR A 48 -27.41 -29.84 -45.47
N ILE A 49 -28.22 -30.67 -46.16
CA ILE A 49 -28.10 -32.14 -46.09
C ILE A 49 -26.73 -32.61 -46.58
N LEU A 50 -26.18 -31.98 -47.63
CA LEU A 50 -24.84 -32.32 -48.16
C LEU A 50 -23.71 -32.12 -47.15
N ASP A 51 -23.86 -31.21 -46.19
CA ASP A 51 -22.85 -30.99 -45.14
C ASP A 51 -22.76 -32.18 -44.16
N TYR A 52 -23.84 -32.95 -44.00
CA TYR A 52 -23.91 -34.11 -43.08
C TYR A 52 -23.76 -35.46 -43.78
N LEU A 53 -23.53 -35.49 -45.09
CA LEU A 53 -23.30 -36.74 -45.83
C LEU A 53 -21.83 -37.18 -45.74
N PRO A 54 -21.54 -38.51 -45.75
CA PRO A 54 -20.18 -39.02 -45.92
C PRO A 54 -19.53 -38.49 -47.21
N ILE A 55 -18.21 -38.26 -47.18
CA ILE A 55 -17.44 -37.77 -48.35
C ILE A 55 -17.63 -38.64 -49.61
N PRO A 56 -17.65 -39.99 -49.54
CA PRO A 56 -17.92 -40.83 -50.70
C PRO A 56 -19.33 -40.62 -51.30
N ASP A 57 -20.31 -40.33 -50.45
CA ASP A 57 -21.70 -40.12 -50.86
C ASP A 57 -21.88 -38.73 -51.47
N GLN A 58 -21.20 -37.71 -50.96
CA GLN A 58 -21.14 -36.39 -51.58
C GLN A 58 -20.55 -36.46 -53.00
N LEU A 59 -19.46 -37.20 -53.19
CA LEU A 59 -18.84 -37.39 -54.51
C LEU A 59 -19.74 -38.20 -55.45
N SER A 60 -20.49 -39.17 -54.93
CA SER A 60 -21.47 -39.93 -55.71
C SER A 60 -22.66 -39.06 -56.12
N PHE A 61 -23.14 -38.20 -55.22
CA PHE A 61 -24.20 -37.22 -55.48
C PHE A 61 -23.78 -36.21 -56.57
N ALA A 62 -22.53 -35.76 -56.56
CA ALA A 62 -21.98 -34.86 -57.57
C ALA A 62 -22.03 -35.46 -59.00
N ARG A 63 -22.03 -36.78 -59.14
CA ARG A 63 -22.06 -37.47 -60.44
C ARG A 63 -23.46 -37.61 -61.04
N THR A 64 -24.51 -37.26 -60.30
CA THR A 64 -25.90 -37.45 -60.73
C THR A 64 -26.40 -36.37 -61.69
N SER A 65 -25.90 -35.13 -61.58
CA SER A 65 -26.30 -34.00 -62.43
C SER A 65 -25.30 -32.84 -62.30
N LYS A 66 -25.17 -32.01 -63.35
CA LYS A 66 -24.29 -30.82 -63.35
C LYS A 66 -24.61 -29.84 -62.22
N ARG A 67 -25.89 -29.63 -61.92
CA ARG A 67 -26.33 -28.74 -60.83
C ARG A 67 -25.96 -29.28 -59.45
N MET A 68 -26.02 -30.60 -59.28
CA MET A 68 -25.59 -31.28 -58.05
C MET A 68 -24.06 -31.29 -57.92
N GLN A 69 -23.35 -31.37 -59.05
CA GLN A 69 -21.90 -31.23 -59.10
C GLN A 69 -21.44 -29.84 -58.61
N GLU A 70 -22.07 -28.77 -59.11
CA GLU A 70 -21.79 -27.39 -58.69
C GLU A 70 -22.03 -27.21 -57.18
N MET A 71 -23.14 -27.74 -56.66
CA MET A 71 -23.46 -27.70 -55.23
C MET A 71 -22.47 -28.50 -54.35
N VAL A 72 -21.88 -29.59 -54.84
CA VAL A 72 -20.86 -30.37 -54.09
C VAL A 72 -19.47 -29.74 -54.19
N TYR A 73 -19.15 -29.10 -55.31
CA TYR A 73 -17.83 -28.56 -55.59
C TYR A 73 -17.67 -27.12 -55.08
N GLU A 74 -18.71 -26.56 -54.46
CA GLU A 74 -18.67 -25.25 -53.82
C GLU A 74 -17.52 -25.16 -52.81
N ASP A 75 -16.63 -24.20 -53.01
CA ASP A 75 -15.39 -24.04 -52.24
C ASP A 75 -15.67 -23.75 -50.76
N SER A 76 -16.76 -23.03 -50.46
CA SER A 76 -17.20 -22.66 -49.12
C SER A 76 -17.37 -23.87 -48.18
N ARG A 77 -17.91 -24.99 -48.68
CA ARG A 77 -18.11 -26.23 -47.91
C ARG A 77 -16.79 -26.86 -47.48
N TRP A 78 -15.84 -26.94 -48.40
CA TRP A 78 -14.52 -27.52 -48.13
C TRP A 78 -13.67 -26.60 -47.25
N VAL A 79 -13.83 -25.28 -47.43
CA VAL A 79 -13.23 -24.27 -46.53
C VAL A 79 -13.79 -24.41 -45.11
N SER A 80 -15.09 -24.65 -44.94
CA SER A 80 -15.70 -24.86 -43.63
C SER A 80 -15.10 -26.09 -42.91
N ARG A 81 -14.87 -27.20 -43.62
CA ARG A 81 -14.19 -28.40 -43.09
C ARG A 81 -12.71 -28.19 -42.78
N LEU A 82 -11.98 -27.44 -43.61
CA LEU A 82 -10.58 -27.10 -43.32
C LEU A 82 -10.46 -26.13 -42.13
N ARG A 83 -11.44 -25.23 -41.95
CA ARG A 83 -11.53 -24.36 -40.77
C ARG A 83 -11.79 -25.15 -39.49
N SER A 84 -12.65 -26.16 -39.52
CA SER A 84 -12.92 -26.98 -38.32
C SER A 84 -11.71 -27.81 -37.88
N MET A 85 -10.79 -28.13 -38.79
CA MET A 85 -9.50 -28.74 -38.48
C MET A 85 -8.41 -27.74 -38.04
N GLY A 86 -8.66 -26.43 -38.13
CA GLY A 86 -7.68 -25.39 -37.78
C GLY A 86 -6.57 -25.16 -38.82
N VAL A 87 -6.70 -25.72 -40.03
CA VAL A 87 -5.64 -25.72 -41.06
C VAL A 87 -5.87 -24.62 -42.13
N TRP A 88 -6.95 -23.84 -42.02
CA TRP A 88 -7.28 -22.78 -42.98
C TRP A 88 -6.98 -21.38 -42.45
N ASN A 89 -6.06 -20.66 -43.10
CA ASN A 89 -5.76 -19.26 -42.81
C ASN A 89 -6.39 -18.33 -43.86
N GLU A 90 -7.33 -17.48 -43.42
CA GLU A 90 -8.08 -16.61 -44.32
C GLU A 90 -7.24 -15.46 -44.92
N GLY A 91 -6.23 -14.96 -44.19
CA GLY A 91 -5.34 -13.91 -44.66
C GLY A 91 -4.33 -14.42 -45.70
N GLU A 92 -3.80 -15.62 -45.49
CA GLU A 92 -2.92 -16.29 -46.45
C GLU A 92 -3.67 -16.66 -47.74
N ALA A 93 -4.90 -17.14 -47.61
CA ALA A 93 -5.76 -17.48 -48.74
C ALA A 93 -6.16 -16.26 -49.58
N ARG A 94 -6.39 -15.09 -48.96
CA ARG A 94 -6.69 -13.83 -49.66
C ARG A 94 -5.48 -13.33 -50.45
N LYS A 95 -4.30 -13.24 -49.83
CA LYS A 95 -3.07 -12.81 -50.50
C LYS A 95 -2.72 -13.69 -51.71
N ARG A 96 -2.79 -15.01 -51.56
CA ARG A 96 -2.51 -15.93 -52.67
C ARG A 96 -3.56 -15.88 -53.77
N PHE A 97 -4.83 -15.68 -53.43
CA PHE A 97 -5.89 -15.50 -54.42
C PHE A 97 -5.70 -14.21 -55.23
N GLU A 98 -5.33 -13.11 -54.57
CA GLU A 98 -5.01 -11.84 -55.22
C GLU A 98 -3.78 -11.96 -56.14
N GLU A 99 -2.75 -12.71 -55.73
CA GLU A 99 -1.58 -12.99 -56.57
C GLU A 99 -1.93 -13.81 -57.82
N VAL A 100 -2.79 -14.82 -57.70
CA VAL A 100 -3.26 -15.64 -58.83
C VAL A 100 -4.12 -14.80 -59.79
N LEU A 101 -4.98 -13.93 -59.25
CA LEU A 101 -5.76 -12.97 -60.05
C LEU A 101 -4.88 -11.95 -60.76
N ARG A 102 -3.84 -11.43 -60.08
CA ARG A 102 -2.85 -10.52 -60.67
C ARG A 102 -2.12 -11.18 -61.83
N LYS A 103 -1.59 -12.40 -61.64
CA LYS A 103 -0.93 -13.18 -62.71
C LYS A 103 -1.87 -13.49 -63.87
N LYS A 104 -3.15 -13.79 -63.60
CA LYS A 104 -4.15 -14.04 -64.66
C LYS A 104 -4.48 -12.77 -65.44
N ARG A 105 -4.59 -11.61 -64.78
CA ARG A 105 -4.78 -10.30 -65.46
C ARG A 105 -3.55 -9.91 -66.27
N GLU A 106 -2.35 -10.15 -65.76
CA GLU A 106 -1.10 -9.93 -66.51
C GLU A 106 -1.02 -10.83 -67.75
N MET A 107 -1.35 -12.13 -67.65
CA MET A 107 -1.39 -13.00 -68.83
C MET A 107 -2.45 -12.60 -69.85
N VAL A 108 -3.64 -12.15 -69.42
CA VAL A 108 -4.68 -11.65 -70.33
C VAL A 108 -4.24 -10.33 -70.98
N ARG A 109 -3.56 -9.47 -70.24
CA ARG A 109 -3.01 -8.21 -70.76
C ARG A 109 -1.89 -8.46 -71.77
N VAL A 110 -0.96 -9.37 -71.48
CA VAL A 110 0.10 -9.79 -72.42
C VAL A 110 -0.52 -10.40 -73.68
N ARG A 111 -1.56 -11.23 -73.54
CA ARG A 111 -2.27 -11.83 -74.68
C ARG A 111 -3.05 -10.79 -75.50
N ALA A 112 -3.67 -9.80 -74.85
CA ALA A 112 -4.33 -8.69 -75.52
C ALA A 112 -3.33 -7.73 -76.20
N GLU A 113 -2.16 -7.51 -75.61
CA GLU A 113 -1.06 -6.73 -76.20
C GLU A 113 -0.42 -7.47 -77.39
N GLU A 114 -0.38 -8.82 -77.37
CA GLU A 114 -0.03 -9.65 -78.54
C GLU A 114 -1.10 -9.61 -79.64
N ASP A 115 -2.38 -9.61 -79.30
CA ASP A 115 -3.49 -9.53 -80.26
C ASP A 115 -3.59 -8.13 -80.91
N VAL A 116 -3.36 -7.04 -80.16
CA VAL A 116 -3.36 -5.66 -80.70
C VAL A 116 -2.17 -5.40 -81.63
N LYS A 117 -1.01 -6.02 -81.38
CA LYS A 117 0.14 -5.98 -82.31
C LYS A 117 -0.10 -6.76 -83.61
N ARG A 118 -1.10 -7.64 -83.65
CA ARG A 118 -1.49 -8.43 -84.83
C ARG A 118 -2.52 -7.74 -85.73
N THR A 119 -3.24 -6.70 -85.26
CA THR A 119 -4.40 -6.10 -85.96
C THR A 119 -4.24 -4.62 -86.34
N GLY A 120 -3.04 -4.17 -86.71
CA GLY A 120 -2.81 -2.80 -87.19
C GLY A 120 -2.03 -2.71 -88.51
N ILE A 121 -2.74 -2.64 -89.65
CA ILE A 121 -2.57 -1.78 -90.85
C ILE A 121 -3.65 -2.18 -91.90
N GLY A 122 -4.35 -1.19 -92.48
CA GLY A 122 -5.67 -1.23 -93.16
C GLY A 122 -5.81 -1.99 -94.50
N VAL A 123 -6.92 -2.01 -95.28
CA VAL A 123 -8.13 -1.18 -95.45
C VAL A 123 -9.16 -1.93 -96.37
N ASN A 124 -10.46 -1.63 -96.22
CA ASN A 124 -11.63 -1.77 -97.13
C ASN A 124 -12.21 -3.11 -97.65
N GLY A 125 -13.52 -3.29 -97.37
CA GLY A 125 -14.55 -3.43 -98.43
C GLY A 125 -15.38 -4.73 -98.48
N GLY A 126 -16.69 -4.62 -98.17
CA GLY A 126 -17.76 -5.31 -98.93
C GLY A 126 -18.18 -6.75 -98.57
N VAL A 127 -19.45 -6.87 -98.13
CA VAL A 127 -20.48 -7.88 -98.50
C VAL A 127 -20.08 -9.35 -98.72
N GLY A 128 -20.74 -10.27 -97.99
CA GLY A 128 -21.19 -11.55 -98.57
C GLY A 128 -20.71 -12.85 -97.92
N MET A 129 -21.70 -13.63 -97.49
CA MET A 129 -21.78 -15.09 -97.29
C MET A 129 -20.59 -16.02 -97.60
N GLY A 130 -20.47 -17.05 -96.74
CA GLY A 130 -20.44 -18.44 -97.20
C GLY A 130 -19.16 -19.26 -96.98
N MET A 131 -19.32 -20.35 -96.21
CA MET A 131 -18.68 -21.68 -96.30
C MET A 131 -17.17 -21.84 -96.56
N GLY A 132 -16.56 -22.71 -95.73
CA GLY A 132 -15.93 -23.93 -96.28
C GLY A 132 -14.40 -24.05 -96.19
N ALA A 133 -13.98 -24.94 -95.29
CA ALA A 133 -12.91 -25.95 -95.44
C ALA A 133 -11.44 -25.55 -95.74
N GLY A 134 -10.54 -26.15 -94.97
CA GLY A 134 -9.39 -26.86 -95.55
C GLY A 134 -7.97 -26.42 -95.17
N ALA A 135 -7.33 -27.25 -94.34
CA ALA A 135 -5.93 -27.70 -94.43
C ALA A 135 -4.74 -26.73 -94.22
N GLY A 136 -4.02 -26.97 -93.11
CA GLY A 136 -2.60 -27.36 -93.08
C GLY A 136 -1.53 -26.47 -93.74
N GLY A 137 -0.65 -25.89 -92.92
CA GLY A 137 0.61 -25.28 -93.40
C GLY A 137 1.54 -24.83 -92.28
N VAL A 138 2.79 -25.32 -92.31
CA VAL A 138 3.85 -25.21 -91.32
C VAL A 138 4.62 -23.86 -91.38
N ARG A 139 4.99 -23.35 -90.19
CA ARG A 139 6.07 -22.40 -89.80
C ARG A 139 6.69 -21.44 -90.85
N LYS A 140 6.90 -20.19 -90.42
CA LYS A 140 8.26 -19.58 -90.35
C LYS A 140 8.33 -18.38 -89.40
N VAL A 141 9.41 -18.37 -88.62
CA VAL A 141 9.87 -17.34 -87.70
C VAL A 141 10.71 -16.32 -88.48
N SER A 142 10.62 -15.03 -88.15
CA SER A 142 11.61 -14.03 -88.54
C SER A 142 11.94 -13.15 -87.34
N THR A 143 13.21 -13.21 -86.95
CA THR A 143 13.89 -12.43 -85.91
C THR A 143 14.75 -11.36 -86.58
N THR A 144 14.78 -10.14 -86.03
CA THR A 144 15.73 -9.08 -86.39
C THR A 144 16.35 -8.54 -85.09
N LEU A 145 17.51 -9.05 -84.65
CA LEU A 145 18.90 -8.67 -84.99
C LEU A 145 19.49 -7.43 -84.27
N PHE A 146 18.81 -6.83 -83.28
CA PHE A 146 19.41 -5.73 -82.48
C PHE A 146 19.20 -5.80 -80.96
N ASP A 147 18.78 -6.94 -80.39
CA ASP A 147 18.58 -7.11 -78.93
C ASP A 147 19.32 -8.33 -78.34
N ALA A 148 20.32 -8.85 -79.06
CA ALA A 148 20.98 -10.12 -78.78
C ALA A 148 21.92 -10.12 -77.55
N GLY A 149 22.22 -8.97 -76.95
CA GLY A 149 23.14 -8.85 -75.80
C GLY A 149 22.44 -8.93 -74.44
N GLU A 150 21.24 -8.39 -74.30
CA GLU A 150 20.49 -8.37 -73.03
C GLU A 150 19.64 -9.63 -72.82
N GLU A 151 19.39 -10.40 -73.90
CA GLU A 151 18.68 -11.68 -73.84
C GLU A 151 19.60 -12.85 -73.37
N GLU A 152 20.92 -12.77 -73.59
CA GLU A 152 21.88 -13.80 -73.12
C GLU A 152 22.10 -13.79 -71.60
N GLN A 153 22.14 -12.61 -70.96
CA GLN A 153 22.24 -12.52 -69.49
C GLN A 153 20.94 -12.94 -68.77
N LYS A 154 19.77 -12.65 -69.36
CA LYS A 154 18.48 -13.16 -68.86
C LYS A 154 18.29 -14.66 -69.12
N GLN A 155 18.86 -15.21 -70.19
CA GLN A 155 18.86 -16.66 -70.46
C GLN A 155 19.81 -17.45 -69.55
N GLN A 156 20.94 -16.88 -69.13
CA GLN A 156 21.82 -17.54 -68.13
C GLN A 156 21.20 -17.59 -66.73
N GLN A 157 20.46 -16.56 -66.30
CA GLN A 157 19.69 -16.61 -65.05
C GLN A 157 18.44 -17.51 -65.12
N ARG A 158 17.85 -17.71 -66.31
CA ARG A 158 16.76 -18.70 -66.49
C ARG A 158 17.26 -20.14 -66.55
N ARG A 159 18.45 -20.39 -67.12
CA ARG A 159 19.07 -21.73 -67.19
C ARG A 159 19.55 -22.29 -65.85
N SER A 160 19.80 -21.45 -64.85
CA SER A 160 20.08 -21.93 -63.48
C SER A 160 18.80 -22.21 -62.67
N ALA A 161 17.66 -21.59 -63.00
CA ALA A 161 16.37 -21.85 -62.37
C ALA A 161 15.62 -23.06 -62.97
N ASP A 162 15.82 -23.37 -64.25
CA ASP A 162 15.13 -24.46 -64.96
C ASP A 162 15.79 -25.87 -64.80
N MET A 163 16.94 -25.99 -64.12
CA MET A 163 17.54 -27.31 -63.78
C MET A 163 17.00 -27.92 -62.48
N ALA A 164 16.19 -27.18 -61.70
CA ALA A 164 15.60 -27.68 -60.45
C ALA A 164 14.12 -28.12 -60.60
N ALA A 165 13.48 -27.88 -61.74
CA ALA A 165 12.05 -28.12 -61.94
C ALA A 165 11.75 -28.86 -63.27
N SER A 166 12.24 -30.10 -63.41
CA SER A 166 11.89 -30.97 -64.54
C SER A 166 11.85 -32.45 -64.12
N LYS A 167 10.73 -32.88 -63.52
CA LYS A 167 10.18 -34.23 -63.69
C LYS A 167 8.65 -34.17 -63.66
N SER A 168 8.05 -33.99 -64.83
CA SER A 168 6.86 -34.73 -65.32
C SER A 168 6.15 -33.94 -66.43
N PRO A 169 5.73 -34.61 -67.52
CA PRO A 169 5.16 -33.93 -68.68
C PRO A 169 3.67 -33.65 -68.47
N LYS A 170 3.22 -32.44 -68.81
CA LYS A 170 1.82 -32.11 -69.07
C LYS A 170 1.63 -31.81 -70.56
N GLY A 171 0.86 -32.67 -71.23
CA GLY A 171 0.15 -32.36 -72.47
C GLY A 171 -1.35 -32.31 -72.20
N LEU A 172 -1.97 -31.16 -72.49
CA LEU A 172 -3.40 -30.93 -72.71
C LEU A 172 -3.78 -31.53 -74.09
N ALA A 173 -4.99 -31.94 -74.46
CA ALA A 173 -6.29 -32.15 -73.83
C ALA A 173 -7.18 -32.91 -74.85
N ASP A 174 -8.22 -33.57 -74.34
CA ASP A 174 -9.56 -33.69 -74.94
C ASP A 174 -9.83 -34.68 -76.09
N GLY A 175 -11.02 -35.29 -76.07
CA GLY A 175 -11.63 -35.98 -77.21
C GLY A 175 -12.10 -37.42 -76.96
N PHE A 176 -13.40 -37.60 -76.86
CA PHE A 176 -14.17 -38.80 -76.55
C PHE A 176 -14.38 -39.76 -77.76
N GLU A 177 -14.42 -41.06 -77.43
CA GLU A 177 -15.05 -42.24 -78.09
C GLU A 177 -14.84 -42.58 -79.58
N THR A 178 -14.42 -43.82 -79.86
CA THR A 178 -15.28 -44.90 -80.43
C THR A 178 -14.56 -46.26 -80.63
N LEU A 179 -15.35 -47.33 -80.55
CA LEU A 179 -15.04 -48.77 -80.48
C LEU A 179 -14.55 -49.42 -81.79
N THR A 180 -14.14 -50.70 -81.66
CA THR A 180 -14.08 -51.84 -82.63
C THR A 180 -12.68 -52.18 -83.18
N ILE A 181 -12.23 -53.43 -83.38
CA ILE A 181 -12.69 -54.83 -83.12
C ILE A 181 -11.47 -55.76 -83.39
N SER A 182 -11.50 -57.00 -82.84
CA SER A 182 -10.69 -58.20 -83.18
C SER A 182 -9.25 -58.29 -82.66
N GLY A 183 -8.77 -59.41 -82.10
CA GLY A 183 -9.38 -60.71 -81.82
C GLY A 183 -8.31 -61.78 -81.51
N MET A 184 -8.62 -62.65 -80.51
CA MET A 184 -8.21 -64.07 -80.31
C MET A 184 -6.72 -64.40 -80.07
N GLY A 185 -6.27 -65.26 -79.14
CA GLY A 185 -6.82 -66.14 -78.08
C GLY A 185 -5.74 -66.27 -76.97
N HIS A 186 -5.79 -67.01 -75.87
CA HIS A 186 -6.47 -68.23 -75.44
C HIS A 186 -6.47 -68.27 -73.88
N MET A 187 -7.36 -69.06 -73.29
CA MET A 187 -7.80 -69.04 -71.89
C MET A 187 -6.76 -69.32 -70.78
N SER A 188 -6.91 -68.63 -69.64
CA SER A 188 -6.99 -69.25 -68.28
C SER A 188 -7.36 -68.18 -67.22
N LEU A 189 -8.40 -68.43 -66.42
CA LEU A 189 -8.95 -67.53 -65.39
C LEU A 189 -8.01 -67.31 -64.18
N PRO A 190 -7.92 -66.07 -63.64
CA PRO A 190 -7.66 -65.83 -62.22
C PRO A 190 -8.74 -64.92 -61.54
N PRO A 191 -8.79 -64.90 -60.19
CA PRO A 191 -9.87 -64.30 -59.37
C PRO A 191 -9.89 -62.76 -59.36
N PRO A 192 -10.96 -62.10 -58.84
CA PRO A 192 -11.20 -60.67 -59.07
C PRO A 192 -10.15 -59.74 -58.41
N PRO A 193 -9.90 -58.56 -59.00
CA PRO A 193 -8.75 -57.73 -58.67
C PRO A 193 -8.95 -56.91 -57.40
N ARG A 194 -7.90 -56.91 -56.56
CA ARG A 194 -7.66 -55.92 -55.50
C ARG A 194 -7.49 -54.53 -56.14
N ILE A 195 -8.27 -53.55 -55.67
CA ILE A 195 -8.07 -52.14 -56.00
C ILE A 195 -6.74 -51.71 -55.37
N ARG A 196 -5.71 -51.52 -56.20
CA ARG A 196 -4.43 -50.93 -55.78
C ARG A 196 -4.55 -49.41 -55.89
N THR A 197 -4.62 -48.72 -54.76
CA THR A 197 -4.21 -47.31 -54.67
C THR A 197 -2.71 -47.26 -54.38
N PRO A 198 -1.93 -46.40 -55.04
CA PRO A 198 -0.50 -46.27 -54.76
C PRO A 198 -0.34 -45.68 -53.35
N MET A 199 0.13 -46.48 -52.39
CA MET A 199 0.57 -45.97 -51.09
C MET A 199 1.80 -45.10 -51.32
N GLN A 200 1.66 -43.78 -51.13
CA GLN A 200 2.80 -42.87 -50.96
C GLN A 200 3.58 -43.25 -49.68
N ASP A 201 4.86 -42.87 -49.63
CA ASP A 201 5.78 -43.24 -48.54
C ASP A 201 5.18 -42.93 -47.15
N PRO A 202 5.24 -43.86 -46.19
CA PRO A 202 4.53 -43.76 -44.91
C PRO A 202 4.90 -42.53 -44.07
N GLU A 203 6.09 -41.96 -44.30
CA GLU A 203 6.57 -40.72 -43.68
C GLU A 203 5.90 -39.46 -44.25
N THR A 204 5.57 -39.46 -45.55
CA THR A 204 4.84 -38.34 -46.19
C THR A 204 3.43 -38.20 -45.63
N LEU A 205 2.83 -39.31 -45.19
CA LEU A 205 1.49 -39.35 -44.59
C LEU A 205 1.44 -38.76 -43.16
N LEU A 206 2.59 -38.64 -42.48
CA LEU A 206 2.66 -38.06 -41.14
C LEU A 206 2.74 -36.52 -41.17
N ASN A 207 3.27 -35.95 -42.25
CA ASN A 207 3.47 -34.50 -42.42
C ASN A 207 2.40 -33.84 -43.30
N VAL A 208 1.26 -34.52 -43.51
CA VAL A 208 0.19 -34.11 -44.43
C VAL A 208 -0.29 -32.68 -44.15
N PHE A 209 -0.43 -32.30 -42.88
CA PHE A 209 -0.89 -30.95 -42.53
C PHE A 209 0.14 -29.84 -42.83
N ALA A 210 1.44 -30.16 -42.88
CA ALA A 210 2.48 -29.19 -43.24
C ALA A 210 2.49 -28.86 -44.76
N GLU A 211 1.98 -29.78 -45.59
CA GLU A 211 1.90 -29.61 -47.04
C GLU A 211 0.62 -28.88 -47.50
N VAL A 212 -0.35 -28.71 -46.59
CA VAL A 212 -1.65 -28.09 -46.89
C VAL A 212 -1.49 -26.59 -47.07
N ARG A 213 -2.03 -26.07 -48.18
CA ARG A 213 -1.99 -24.64 -48.50
C ARG A 213 -3.40 -24.05 -48.54
N SER A 214 -3.59 -22.92 -47.89
CA SER A 214 -4.87 -22.19 -47.94
C SER A 214 -5.00 -21.45 -49.28
N ILE A 215 -5.73 -22.01 -50.25
CA ILE A 215 -5.93 -21.45 -51.60
C ILE A 215 -7.42 -21.40 -51.93
N ARG A 216 -7.98 -20.19 -52.11
CA ARG A 216 -9.39 -20.00 -52.51
C ARG A 216 -9.64 -20.57 -53.90
N GLY A 217 -10.66 -21.41 -54.04
CA GLY A 217 -11.03 -22.12 -55.27
C GLY A 217 -10.40 -23.50 -55.44
N SER A 218 -9.47 -23.89 -54.57
CA SER A 218 -8.82 -25.21 -54.56
C SER A 218 -8.99 -25.95 -53.23
N ALA A 219 -9.85 -25.48 -52.32
CA ALA A 219 -9.99 -26.04 -50.97
C ALA A 219 -10.39 -27.52 -50.99
N ARG A 220 -11.20 -27.92 -51.98
CA ARG A 220 -11.58 -29.32 -52.20
C ARG A 220 -10.38 -30.22 -52.51
N GLN A 221 -9.42 -29.74 -53.32
CA GLN A 221 -8.25 -30.53 -53.71
C GLN A 221 -7.32 -30.72 -52.52
N GLU A 222 -7.15 -29.69 -51.71
CA GLU A 222 -6.35 -29.74 -50.47
C GLU A 222 -7.01 -30.65 -49.42
N TYR A 223 -8.32 -30.54 -49.21
CA TYR A 223 -9.04 -31.50 -48.34
C TYR A 223 -8.96 -32.94 -48.89
N GLY A 224 -9.02 -33.11 -50.21
CA GLY A 224 -8.89 -34.41 -50.86
C GLY A 224 -7.54 -35.09 -50.58
N LYS A 225 -6.45 -34.34 -50.49
CA LYS A 225 -5.12 -34.85 -50.09
C LYS A 225 -5.13 -35.34 -48.65
N ILE A 226 -5.70 -34.55 -47.74
CA ILE A 226 -5.84 -34.91 -46.31
C ILE A 226 -6.69 -36.18 -46.16
N TYR A 227 -7.83 -36.23 -46.85
CA TYR A 227 -8.75 -37.36 -46.81
C TYR A 227 -8.13 -38.63 -47.40
N ALA A 228 -7.36 -38.53 -48.48
CA ALA A 228 -6.67 -39.67 -49.08
C ALA A 228 -5.60 -40.25 -48.14
N ALA A 229 -4.94 -39.41 -47.34
CA ALA A 229 -3.90 -39.83 -46.42
C ALA A 229 -4.44 -40.37 -45.08
N LEU A 230 -5.39 -39.67 -44.45
CA LEU A 230 -5.85 -39.97 -43.08
C LEU A 230 -7.18 -40.76 -43.04
N GLY A 231 -8.02 -40.61 -44.06
CA GLY A 231 -9.34 -41.26 -44.13
C GLY A 231 -9.29 -42.78 -43.98
N PRO A 232 -8.40 -43.52 -44.68
CA PRO A 232 -8.31 -44.98 -44.54
C PRO A 232 -8.04 -45.44 -43.11
N PHE A 233 -7.14 -44.75 -42.39
CA PHE A 233 -6.80 -45.09 -41.00
C PHE A 233 -7.93 -44.74 -40.03
N TYR A 234 -8.62 -43.62 -40.25
CA TYR A 234 -9.76 -43.19 -39.43
C TYR A 234 -10.93 -44.17 -39.47
N TYR A 235 -11.33 -44.63 -40.67
CA TYR A 235 -12.43 -45.59 -40.82
C TYR A 235 -12.04 -47.02 -40.41
N ASP A 236 -10.77 -47.40 -40.57
CA ASP A 236 -10.27 -48.70 -40.09
C ASP A 236 -10.29 -48.78 -38.57
N LEU A 237 -9.84 -47.72 -37.89
CA LEU A 237 -9.87 -47.64 -36.43
C LEU A 237 -11.30 -47.73 -35.89
N ALA A 238 -12.26 -47.11 -36.56
CA ALA A 238 -13.68 -47.23 -36.22
C ALA A 238 -14.27 -48.64 -36.41
N ARG A 239 -13.70 -49.45 -37.31
CA ARG A 239 -14.16 -50.84 -37.59
C ARG A 239 -13.47 -51.88 -36.73
N SER A 240 -12.34 -51.53 -36.12
CA SER A 240 -11.52 -52.43 -35.31
C SER A 240 -12.24 -52.85 -34.01
N ARG A 241 -12.21 -54.16 -33.72
CA ARG A 241 -12.83 -54.73 -32.51
C ARG A 241 -11.85 -54.83 -31.34
N SER A 242 -10.55 -54.87 -31.61
CA SER A 242 -9.45 -55.02 -30.64
C SER A 242 -8.42 -53.90 -30.76
N HIS A 243 -7.64 -53.65 -29.71
CA HIS A 243 -6.61 -52.60 -29.64
C HIS A 243 -5.33 -52.93 -30.45
N VAL A 244 -5.12 -54.19 -30.83
CA VAL A 244 -3.95 -54.66 -31.63
C VAL A 244 -4.26 -54.78 -33.13
N ASP A 245 -5.54 -54.69 -33.49
CA ASP A 245 -6.02 -54.92 -34.84
C ASP A 245 -5.87 -53.73 -35.83
N PRO A 246 -5.93 -52.45 -35.39
CA PRO A 246 -5.87 -51.32 -36.32
C PRO A 246 -4.64 -51.35 -37.21
N VAL A 247 -4.84 -51.04 -38.50
CA VAL A 247 -3.77 -50.95 -39.51
C VAL A 247 -2.70 -49.94 -39.09
N LEU A 248 -3.09 -48.92 -38.33
CA LEU A 248 -2.20 -47.93 -37.73
C LEU A 248 -1.00 -48.56 -36.99
N PHE A 249 -1.27 -49.46 -36.05
CA PHE A 249 -0.24 -50.09 -35.19
C PHE A 249 0.58 -51.16 -35.92
N ARG A 250 0.15 -51.56 -37.14
CA ARG A 250 0.91 -52.47 -38.01
C ARG A 250 1.83 -51.72 -38.98
N VAL A 251 1.39 -50.56 -39.46
CA VAL A 251 2.13 -49.71 -40.41
C VAL A 251 3.20 -48.90 -39.70
N TYR A 252 2.88 -48.30 -38.55
CA TYR A 252 3.82 -47.53 -37.74
C TYR A 252 4.26 -48.36 -36.55
N ARG A 253 5.57 -48.65 -36.45
CA ARG A 253 6.15 -49.47 -35.37
C ARG A 253 6.75 -48.66 -34.24
N THR A 254 7.11 -47.40 -34.48
CA THR A 254 7.71 -46.54 -33.46
C THR A 254 6.62 -45.73 -32.74
N PRO A 255 6.73 -45.55 -31.42
CA PRO A 255 5.71 -44.83 -30.63
C PRO A 255 5.57 -43.37 -31.05
N GLU A 256 6.64 -42.74 -31.54
CA GLU A 256 6.61 -41.36 -32.03
C GLU A 256 5.71 -41.22 -33.25
N GLN A 257 5.84 -42.14 -34.22
CA GLN A 257 5.03 -42.14 -35.44
C GLN A 257 3.57 -42.49 -35.15
N GLN A 258 3.34 -43.41 -34.22
CA GLN A 258 2.00 -43.77 -33.75
C GLN A 258 1.31 -42.57 -33.09
N ALA A 259 2.01 -41.84 -32.20
CA ALA A 259 1.47 -40.65 -31.54
C ALA A 259 1.18 -39.52 -32.54
N GLN A 260 2.10 -39.24 -33.47
CA GLN A 260 1.90 -38.21 -34.49
C GLN A 260 0.69 -38.53 -35.38
N MET A 261 0.51 -39.80 -35.77
CA MET A 261 -0.64 -40.19 -36.57
C MET A 261 -1.95 -40.15 -35.76
N LEU A 262 -1.95 -40.54 -34.48
CA LEU A 262 -3.12 -40.41 -33.62
C LEU A 262 -3.53 -38.93 -33.43
N ALA A 263 -2.56 -38.04 -33.21
CA ALA A 263 -2.79 -36.60 -33.13
C ALA A 263 -3.37 -36.05 -34.46
N ASN A 264 -2.82 -36.47 -35.60
CA ASN A 264 -3.33 -36.12 -36.92
C ASN A 264 -4.78 -36.63 -37.15
N LEU A 265 -5.09 -37.82 -36.66
CA LEU A 265 -6.45 -38.39 -36.74
C LEU A 265 -7.44 -37.64 -35.85
N GLN A 266 -7.04 -37.16 -34.68
CA GLN A 266 -7.87 -36.31 -33.82
C GLN A 266 -8.17 -34.97 -34.51
N ILE A 267 -7.18 -34.36 -35.18
CA ILE A 267 -7.39 -33.16 -35.99
C ILE A 267 -8.38 -33.45 -37.13
N PHE A 268 -8.20 -34.57 -37.85
CA PHE A 268 -9.08 -34.97 -38.94
C PHE A 268 -10.52 -35.24 -38.50
N ALA A 269 -10.72 -35.83 -37.31
CA ALA A 269 -12.02 -36.14 -36.75
C ALA A 269 -12.92 -34.89 -36.61
N ARG A 270 -12.34 -33.71 -36.37
CA ARG A 270 -13.07 -32.42 -36.32
C ARG A 270 -13.73 -32.03 -37.64
N SER A 271 -13.35 -32.64 -38.76
CA SER A 271 -13.98 -32.43 -40.07
C SER A 271 -15.11 -33.41 -40.40
N ASP A 272 -15.31 -34.43 -39.57
CA ASP A 272 -16.34 -35.45 -39.77
C ASP A 272 -17.67 -35.00 -39.16
N TRP A 273 -18.62 -34.70 -40.03
CA TRP A 273 -20.01 -34.36 -39.65
C TRP A 273 -20.99 -35.44 -40.11
N ALA A 274 -20.48 -36.55 -40.63
CA ALA A 274 -21.31 -37.60 -41.20
C ALA A 274 -21.99 -38.43 -40.11
N GLN A 275 -23.10 -39.09 -40.45
CA GLN A 275 -23.82 -39.96 -39.51
C GLN A 275 -22.87 -40.97 -38.84
N GLY A 276 -22.99 -41.09 -37.52
CA GLY A 276 -22.11 -41.96 -36.71
C GLY A 276 -20.73 -41.39 -36.36
N TRP A 277 -20.45 -40.10 -36.64
CA TRP A 277 -19.19 -39.44 -36.27
C TRP A 277 -18.88 -39.60 -34.77
N ARG A 278 -19.88 -39.43 -33.89
CA ARG A 278 -19.71 -39.60 -32.43
C ARG A 278 -19.14 -40.96 -32.05
N GLN A 279 -19.63 -42.04 -32.65
CA GLN A 279 -19.14 -43.39 -32.36
C GLN A 279 -17.70 -43.58 -32.85
N ARG A 280 -17.34 -42.98 -34.00
CA ARG A 280 -15.98 -43.03 -34.55
C ARG A 280 -15.00 -42.24 -33.70
N GLU A 281 -15.41 -41.05 -33.27
CA GLU A 281 -14.63 -40.18 -32.39
C GLU A 281 -14.47 -40.80 -31.00
N GLU A 282 -15.53 -41.30 -30.38
CA GLU A 282 -15.46 -42.01 -29.09
C GLU A 282 -14.49 -43.19 -29.17
N ARG A 283 -14.50 -43.92 -30.30
CA ARG A 283 -13.57 -45.02 -30.52
C ARG A 283 -12.13 -44.55 -30.68
N LEU A 284 -11.91 -43.43 -31.38
CA LEU A 284 -10.61 -42.79 -31.50
C LEU A 284 -10.08 -42.34 -30.13
N VAL A 285 -10.89 -41.64 -29.34
CA VAL A 285 -10.55 -41.22 -27.98
C VAL A 285 -10.22 -42.41 -27.08
N THR A 286 -11.01 -43.48 -27.13
CA THR A 286 -10.75 -44.71 -26.36
C THR A 286 -9.40 -45.33 -26.74
N MET A 287 -9.11 -45.46 -28.04
CA MET A 287 -7.84 -46.03 -28.50
C MET A 287 -6.65 -45.14 -28.18
N THR A 288 -6.81 -43.81 -28.29
CA THR A 288 -5.80 -42.85 -27.85
C THR A 288 -5.53 -42.97 -26.35
N GLY A 289 -6.57 -43.09 -25.50
CA GLY A 289 -6.40 -43.25 -24.06
C GLY A 289 -5.71 -44.55 -23.66
N ILE A 290 -5.98 -45.67 -24.35
CA ILE A 290 -5.25 -46.93 -24.14
C ILE A 290 -3.77 -46.78 -24.50
N PHE A 291 -3.48 -46.13 -25.63
CA PHE A 291 -2.11 -45.86 -26.06
C PHE A 291 -1.39 -44.92 -25.07
N GLU A 292 -2.04 -43.84 -24.65
CA GLU A 292 -1.53 -42.90 -23.64
C GLU A 292 -1.21 -43.61 -22.33
N THR A 293 -2.09 -44.47 -21.82
CA THR A 293 -1.86 -45.25 -20.60
C THR A 293 -0.64 -46.19 -20.75
N ALA A 294 -0.47 -46.82 -21.91
CA ALA A 294 0.69 -47.66 -22.19
C ALA A 294 2.00 -46.86 -22.23
N VAL A 295 1.99 -45.69 -22.88
CA VAL A 295 3.15 -44.78 -22.94
C VAL A 295 3.48 -44.20 -21.56
N LEU A 296 2.47 -43.83 -20.77
CA LEU A 296 2.64 -43.36 -19.39
C LEU A 296 3.31 -44.41 -18.50
N ARG A 297 2.90 -45.68 -18.62
CA ARG A 297 3.53 -46.78 -17.87
C ARG A 297 5.00 -47.00 -18.27
N GLU A 298 5.35 -46.79 -19.53
CA GLU A 298 6.74 -46.85 -19.98
C GLU A 298 7.56 -45.63 -19.52
N PHE A 299 6.94 -44.46 -19.47
CA PHE A 299 7.52 -43.25 -18.86
C PHE A 299 7.78 -43.47 -17.36
N GLU A 300 6.81 -44.01 -16.64
CA GLU A 300 6.89 -44.36 -15.22
C GLU A 300 8.01 -45.37 -14.93
N GLN A 301 8.13 -46.44 -15.73
CA GLN A 301 9.26 -47.38 -15.62
C GLN A 301 10.62 -46.71 -15.90
N GLY A 302 10.64 -45.72 -16.81
CA GLY A 302 11.81 -44.88 -17.05
C GLY A 302 12.15 -44.02 -15.83
N TYR A 303 11.14 -43.48 -15.16
CA TYR A 303 11.25 -42.67 -13.95
C TYR A 303 11.77 -43.47 -12.76
N GLU A 304 11.20 -44.66 -12.50
CA GLU A 304 11.64 -45.56 -11.42
C GLU A 304 13.08 -46.04 -11.62
N ALA A 305 13.49 -46.23 -12.87
CA ALA A 305 14.85 -46.61 -13.23
C ALA A 305 15.83 -45.43 -13.33
N TRP A 306 15.37 -44.19 -13.11
CA TRP A 306 16.15 -42.96 -13.29
C TRP A 306 16.82 -42.81 -14.68
N ASP A 307 16.16 -43.33 -15.73
CA ASP A 307 16.62 -43.23 -17.12
C ASP A 307 16.10 -41.94 -17.78
N ILE A 308 16.76 -40.83 -17.43
CA ILE A 308 16.40 -39.47 -17.85
C ILE A 308 16.57 -39.28 -19.37
N ASP A 309 17.73 -39.71 -19.91
CA ASP A 309 18.11 -39.43 -21.29
C ASP A 309 17.47 -40.38 -22.31
N GLY A 310 17.12 -41.60 -21.88
CA GLY A 310 16.52 -42.63 -22.70
C GLY A 310 15.00 -42.61 -22.64
N ARG A 311 14.41 -43.47 -21.79
CA ARG A 311 12.97 -43.71 -21.76
C ARG A 311 12.15 -42.49 -21.33
N MET A 312 12.58 -41.74 -20.32
CA MET A 312 11.81 -40.58 -19.84
C MET A 312 11.67 -39.52 -20.93
N ARG A 313 12.79 -39.05 -21.51
CA ARG A 313 12.75 -38.09 -22.63
C ARG A 313 11.91 -38.60 -23.78
N ARG A 314 12.19 -39.82 -24.24
CA ARG A 314 11.53 -40.39 -25.43
C ARG A 314 10.01 -40.42 -25.26
N TYR A 315 9.52 -40.94 -24.14
CA TYR A 315 8.09 -41.07 -23.91
C TYR A 315 7.43 -39.75 -23.48
N ALA A 316 8.14 -38.83 -22.83
CA ALA A 316 7.65 -37.45 -22.60
C ALA A 316 7.43 -36.70 -23.93
N HIS A 317 8.35 -36.83 -24.89
CA HIS A 317 8.17 -36.28 -26.23
C HIS A 317 6.99 -36.92 -26.98
N VAL A 318 6.80 -38.24 -26.85
CA VAL A 318 5.64 -38.95 -27.44
C VAL A 318 4.32 -38.44 -26.84
N LEU A 319 4.25 -38.25 -25.52
CA LEU A 319 3.06 -37.72 -24.83
C LEU A 319 2.80 -36.25 -25.19
N GLY A 320 3.86 -35.45 -25.32
CA GLY A 320 3.79 -34.06 -25.76
C GLY A 320 3.18 -33.94 -27.16
N VAL A 321 3.59 -34.79 -28.11
CA VAL A 321 3.03 -34.83 -29.47
C VAL A 321 1.56 -35.29 -29.50
N LEU A 322 1.15 -36.15 -28.55
CA LEU A 322 -0.18 -36.71 -28.51
C LEU A 322 -1.23 -35.74 -27.94
N ASN A 323 -1.06 -35.32 -26.68
CA ASN A 323 -2.06 -34.55 -25.91
C ASN A 323 -1.44 -33.37 -25.13
N GLY A 324 -0.24 -32.90 -25.50
CA GLY A 324 0.47 -31.83 -24.78
C GLY A 324 1.26 -32.30 -23.55
N GLY A 325 1.18 -33.59 -23.18
CA GLY A 325 2.05 -34.18 -22.15
C GLY A 325 1.56 -34.05 -20.71
N HIS A 326 0.41 -33.42 -20.46
CA HIS A 326 -0.17 -33.20 -19.12
C HIS A 326 -0.10 -34.43 -18.19
N ALA A 327 -0.55 -35.60 -18.64
CA ALA A 327 -0.57 -36.80 -17.80
C ALA A 327 0.84 -37.28 -17.39
N GLY A 328 1.84 -37.06 -18.24
CA GLY A 328 3.25 -37.36 -17.92
C GLY A 328 3.85 -36.33 -16.97
N ILE A 329 3.47 -35.07 -17.13
CA ILE A 329 3.85 -33.98 -16.22
C ILE A 329 3.25 -34.21 -14.83
N GLU A 330 1.96 -34.51 -14.75
CA GLU A 330 1.27 -34.79 -13.49
C GLU A 330 1.88 -36.00 -12.77
N LEU A 331 2.18 -37.09 -13.49
CA LEU A 331 2.86 -38.26 -12.91
C LEU A 331 4.25 -37.90 -12.38
N PHE A 332 5.04 -37.15 -13.15
CA PHE A 332 6.37 -36.67 -12.73
C PHE A 332 6.29 -35.84 -11.45
N VAL A 333 5.33 -34.93 -11.36
CA VAL A 333 5.11 -34.06 -10.20
C VAL A 333 4.53 -34.84 -9.01
N GLN A 334 3.65 -35.81 -9.23
CA GLN A 334 3.03 -36.59 -8.15
C GLN A 334 3.96 -37.59 -7.49
N LYS A 335 4.76 -38.30 -8.28
CA LYS A 335 5.66 -39.35 -7.79
C LYS A 335 7.04 -38.86 -7.38
N HIS A 336 7.26 -37.55 -7.36
CA HIS A 336 8.59 -37.02 -7.10
C HIS A 336 9.06 -37.32 -5.66
N PRO A 337 10.26 -37.92 -5.45
CA PRO A 337 10.77 -38.24 -4.11
C PRO A 337 10.82 -37.06 -3.15
N LEU A 338 10.99 -35.85 -3.68
CA LEU A 338 10.94 -34.59 -2.91
C LEU A 338 9.69 -34.42 -2.04
N PHE A 339 8.54 -34.94 -2.47
CA PHE A 339 7.29 -34.85 -1.71
C PHE A 339 7.07 -36.03 -0.75
N SER A 340 7.87 -37.10 -0.89
CA SER A 340 7.78 -38.31 -0.05
C SER A 340 8.80 -38.32 1.08
N ASP A 341 10.03 -37.84 0.82
CA ASP A 341 11.13 -37.87 1.77
C ASP A 341 11.18 -36.59 2.63
N ARG A 342 10.37 -36.60 3.70
CA ARG A 342 10.25 -35.50 4.68
C ARG A 342 11.55 -35.20 5.45
N ASP A 343 12.38 -36.21 5.68
CA ASP A 343 13.58 -36.10 6.53
C ASP A 343 14.73 -35.31 5.87
N ILE A 344 14.66 -35.05 4.56
CA ILE A 344 15.78 -34.49 3.78
C ILE A 344 15.68 -32.96 3.66
N LEU A 345 14.65 -32.32 4.22
CA LEU A 345 14.46 -30.86 4.08
C LEU A 345 14.67 -30.12 5.42
N GLY A 346 14.32 -30.72 6.56
CA GLY A 346 14.50 -30.14 7.90
C GLY A 346 13.16 -29.95 8.63
N HIS A 347 13.19 -29.93 9.96
CA HIS A 347 11.96 -29.78 10.76
C HIS A 347 11.66 -28.31 11.00
N SER A 348 10.40 -27.91 10.80
CA SER A 348 9.92 -26.54 11.04
C SER A 348 10.16 -26.07 12.48
N MET A 349 10.11 -27.00 13.44
CA MET A 349 10.26 -26.71 14.88
C MET A 349 11.69 -26.38 15.31
N ASP A 350 12.70 -26.62 14.46
CA ASP A 350 14.10 -26.35 14.80
C ASP A 350 14.37 -24.85 15.02
N CYS A 351 13.63 -23.97 14.32
CA CYS A 351 13.68 -22.52 14.51
C CYS A 351 13.29 -22.07 15.93
N LEU A 352 12.39 -22.80 16.58
CA LEU A 352 11.91 -22.48 17.94
C LEU A 352 12.71 -23.22 19.02
N ASN A 353 13.16 -24.44 18.74
CA ASN A 353 13.84 -25.28 19.73
C ASN A 353 15.32 -24.93 19.92
N GLN A 354 15.96 -24.30 18.92
CA GLN A 354 17.37 -23.89 18.99
C GLN A 354 17.56 -22.47 19.59
N ALA A 355 16.47 -21.75 19.86
CA ALA A 355 16.52 -20.43 20.48
C ALA A 355 16.75 -20.52 22.00
N LEU A 356 17.63 -19.65 22.53
CA LEU A 356 18.04 -19.65 23.94
C LEU A 356 17.02 -18.98 24.90
N SER A 357 15.98 -18.32 24.38
CA SER A 357 14.88 -17.64 25.11
C SER A 357 13.69 -17.37 24.17
N GLU A 358 12.68 -16.58 24.58
CA GLU A 358 11.45 -16.12 23.87
C GLU A 358 11.64 -15.48 22.47
N GLY A 359 12.77 -15.69 21.79
CA GLY A 359 13.05 -15.28 20.41
C GLY A 359 13.07 -16.47 19.45
N ILE A 360 13.37 -16.19 18.18
CA ILE A 360 13.44 -17.19 17.10
C ILE A 360 14.81 -17.16 16.41
N THR A 361 15.35 -18.32 16.03
CA THR A 361 16.51 -18.42 15.15
C THR A 361 16.05 -18.71 13.72
N LEU A 362 16.38 -17.81 12.78
CA LEU A 362 15.98 -17.94 11.37
C LEU A 362 17.02 -18.69 10.51
N GLU A 363 18.08 -19.24 11.12
CA GLU A 363 19.10 -20.00 10.39
C GLU A 363 18.58 -21.37 9.90
N PRO A 364 17.82 -22.16 10.70
CA PRO A 364 17.29 -23.44 10.22
C PRO A 364 16.33 -23.30 9.03
N SER A 365 15.50 -22.25 8.99
CA SER A 365 14.61 -21.97 7.86
C SER A 365 15.38 -21.56 6.61
N ARG A 366 16.50 -20.85 6.77
CA ARG A 366 17.40 -20.51 5.68
C ARG A 366 18.08 -21.76 5.11
N GLU A 367 18.62 -22.64 5.96
CA GLU A 367 19.23 -23.90 5.52
C GLU A 367 18.23 -24.79 4.78
N PHE A 368 16.98 -24.87 5.29
CA PHE A 368 15.86 -25.55 4.64
C PHE A 368 15.62 -25.00 3.22
N LEU A 369 15.47 -23.67 3.07
CA LEU A 369 15.24 -23.02 1.78
C LEU A 369 16.45 -23.14 0.83
N GLU A 370 17.68 -23.07 1.35
CA GLU A 370 18.89 -23.27 0.54
C GLU A 370 18.97 -24.71 0.01
N ASN A 371 18.67 -25.71 0.84
CA ASN A 371 18.63 -27.10 0.42
C ASN A 371 17.50 -27.38 -0.58
N LEU A 372 16.33 -26.79 -0.36
CA LEU A 372 15.22 -26.85 -1.32
C LEU A 372 15.63 -26.23 -2.66
N SER A 373 16.27 -25.05 -2.65
CA SER A 373 16.72 -24.37 -3.87
C SER A 373 17.69 -25.20 -4.70
N LYS A 374 18.62 -25.93 -4.07
CA LYS A 374 19.56 -26.83 -4.76
C LYS A 374 18.81 -27.94 -5.47
N LYS A 375 17.89 -28.61 -4.76
CA LYS A 375 17.11 -29.71 -5.34
C LYS A 375 16.17 -29.24 -6.46
N VAL A 376 15.54 -28.07 -6.31
CA VAL A 376 14.67 -27.50 -7.37
C VAL A 376 15.49 -27.12 -8.61
N ASN A 377 16.68 -26.55 -8.43
CA ASN A 377 17.57 -26.23 -9.55
C ASN A 377 18.05 -27.50 -10.29
N GLU A 378 18.37 -28.58 -9.56
CA GLU A 378 18.66 -29.88 -10.16
C GLU A 378 17.46 -30.42 -10.97
N GLN A 379 16.24 -30.25 -10.46
CA GLN A 379 15.04 -30.65 -11.19
C GLN A 379 14.76 -29.78 -12.40
N SER A 380 15.03 -28.47 -12.35
CA SER A 380 14.92 -27.58 -13.50
C SER A 380 15.80 -28.07 -14.67
N ASP A 381 17.03 -28.51 -14.37
CA ASP A 381 17.94 -29.07 -15.38
C ASP A 381 17.43 -30.40 -15.97
N ILE A 382 16.71 -31.21 -15.19
CA ILE A 382 16.11 -32.47 -15.63
C ILE A 382 14.87 -32.20 -16.50
N ILE A 383 14.02 -31.24 -16.09
CA ILE A 383 12.84 -30.82 -16.84
C ILE A 383 13.24 -30.37 -18.25
N ASP A 384 14.28 -29.53 -18.35
CA ASP A 384 14.85 -29.03 -19.62
C ASP A 384 15.42 -30.12 -20.53
N ARG A 385 15.74 -31.30 -19.98
CA ARG A 385 16.29 -32.45 -20.70
C ARG A 385 15.21 -33.43 -21.14
N VAL A 386 14.10 -33.52 -20.42
CA VAL A 386 13.09 -34.57 -20.59
C VAL A 386 11.88 -34.08 -21.39
N PHE A 387 11.38 -32.89 -21.09
CA PHE A 387 10.12 -32.40 -21.65
C PHE A 387 10.35 -31.54 -22.92
N PRO A 388 9.49 -31.66 -23.94
CA PRO A 388 9.55 -30.85 -25.16
C PRO A 388 9.17 -29.38 -24.91
N ALA A 389 9.47 -28.50 -25.88
CA ALA A 389 9.04 -27.10 -25.85
C ALA A 389 7.52 -26.99 -25.98
N GLY A 390 6.85 -26.51 -24.92
CA GLY A 390 5.40 -26.48 -24.82
C GLY A 390 4.93 -25.89 -23.49
N GLU A 391 4.39 -26.74 -22.61
CA GLU A 391 3.90 -26.34 -21.28
C GLU A 391 5.05 -26.05 -20.29
N ASP A 392 4.79 -25.13 -19.36
CA ASP A 392 5.73 -24.76 -18.29
C ASP A 392 5.60 -25.74 -17.12
N VAL A 393 6.30 -26.87 -17.25
CA VAL A 393 6.34 -27.94 -16.25
C VAL A 393 6.89 -27.44 -14.92
N LEU A 394 7.85 -26.51 -14.95
CA LEU A 394 8.44 -25.93 -13.75
C LEU A 394 7.39 -25.15 -12.95
N GLN A 395 6.49 -24.42 -13.62
CA GLN A 395 5.41 -23.70 -12.93
C GLN A 395 4.52 -24.66 -12.11
N ILE A 396 4.05 -25.75 -12.72
CA ILE A 396 3.19 -26.75 -12.04
C ILE A 396 3.93 -27.42 -10.87
N PHE A 397 5.23 -27.66 -11.04
CA PHE A 397 6.08 -28.22 -10.00
C PHE A 397 6.29 -27.25 -8.83
N LEU A 398 6.50 -25.96 -9.10
CA LEU A 398 6.63 -24.92 -8.08
C LEU A 398 5.32 -24.67 -7.34
N ASP A 399 4.18 -24.70 -8.03
CA ASP A 399 2.84 -24.64 -7.41
C ASP A 399 2.70 -25.75 -6.37
N LYS A 400 3.08 -26.98 -6.72
CA LYS A 400 3.02 -28.11 -5.78
C LYS A 400 4.02 -28.01 -4.64
N ILE A 401 5.23 -27.48 -4.88
CA ILE A 401 6.21 -27.22 -3.79
C ILE A 401 5.65 -26.20 -2.80
N ALA A 402 4.97 -25.17 -3.29
CA ALA A 402 4.36 -24.16 -2.44
C ALA A 402 3.26 -24.75 -1.54
N GLU A 403 2.39 -25.60 -2.10
CA GLU A 403 1.29 -26.24 -1.37
C GLU A 403 1.77 -27.35 -0.41
N ASP A 404 2.59 -28.30 -0.88
CA ASP A 404 2.91 -29.51 -0.11
C ASP A 404 4.15 -29.35 0.79
N ILE A 405 5.08 -28.44 0.46
CA ILE A 405 6.35 -28.29 1.19
C ILE A 405 6.38 -26.99 1.98
N LEU A 406 6.16 -25.84 1.32
CA LEU A 406 6.26 -24.54 2.00
C LEU A 406 5.11 -24.34 2.98
N MET A 407 3.86 -24.62 2.59
CA MET A 407 2.72 -24.47 3.50
C MET A 407 2.79 -25.42 4.70
N GLU A 408 3.27 -26.65 4.49
CA GLU A 408 3.48 -27.63 5.56
C GLU A 408 4.62 -27.23 6.51
N TYR A 409 5.64 -26.50 6.03
CA TYR A 409 6.71 -25.98 6.87
C TYR A 409 6.26 -24.74 7.66
N VAL A 410 5.57 -23.82 6.99
CA VAL A 410 5.24 -22.49 7.49
C VAL A 410 4.09 -22.53 8.50
N THR A 411 2.99 -23.23 8.20
CA THR A 411 1.77 -23.24 9.03
C THR A 411 2.04 -23.71 10.46
N PRO A 412 2.66 -24.89 10.70
CA PRO A 412 2.89 -25.37 12.06
C PRO A 412 3.88 -24.50 12.84
N LEU A 413 4.86 -23.90 12.15
CA LEU A 413 5.82 -22.99 12.78
C LEU A 413 5.14 -21.71 13.24
N PHE A 414 4.24 -21.17 12.44
CA PHE A 414 3.48 -19.96 12.78
C PHE A 414 2.50 -20.21 13.92
N ASP A 415 1.78 -21.33 13.91
CA ASP A 415 0.84 -21.70 14.97
C ASP A 415 1.57 -21.86 16.31
N GLU A 416 2.68 -22.61 16.35
CA GLU A 416 3.46 -22.78 17.57
C GLU A 416 4.13 -21.47 18.03
N ALA A 417 4.68 -20.68 17.09
CA ALA A 417 5.29 -19.40 17.44
C ALA A 417 4.27 -18.45 18.07
N HIS A 418 3.05 -18.41 17.53
CA HIS A 418 1.95 -17.60 18.06
C HIS A 418 1.53 -18.05 19.46
N GLU A 419 1.47 -19.36 19.74
CA GLU A 419 1.13 -19.88 21.08
C GLU A 419 2.23 -19.62 22.13
N ARG A 420 3.51 -19.60 21.73
CA ARG A 420 4.64 -19.41 22.66
C ARG A 420 4.93 -17.94 22.96
N SER A 421 5.06 -17.11 21.93
CA SER A 421 5.48 -15.70 22.05
C SER A 421 5.09 -14.90 20.81
N ILE A 422 4.31 -13.84 21.02
CA ILE A 422 3.91 -12.91 19.95
C ILE A 422 5.15 -12.26 19.32
N ALA A 423 6.19 -11.96 20.10
CA ALA A 423 7.44 -11.39 19.59
C ALA A 423 8.16 -12.36 18.63
N SER A 424 8.20 -13.65 18.96
CA SER A 424 8.75 -14.69 18.06
C SER A 424 7.90 -14.86 16.83
N TYR A 425 6.57 -14.86 16.97
CA TYR A 425 5.64 -14.99 15.85
C TYR A 425 5.82 -13.88 14.82
N VAL A 426 5.83 -12.62 15.28
CA VAL A 426 6.03 -11.44 14.44
C VAL A 426 7.34 -11.54 13.64
N GLN A 427 8.43 -11.93 14.31
CA GLN A 427 9.74 -12.08 13.67
C GLN A 427 9.78 -13.28 12.70
N ALA A 428 9.15 -14.39 13.07
CA ALA A 428 9.05 -15.60 12.26
C ALA A 428 8.35 -15.31 10.94
N VAL A 429 7.18 -14.69 10.99
CA VAL A 429 6.36 -14.43 9.81
C VAL A 429 7.08 -13.50 8.84
N SER A 430 7.59 -12.35 9.32
CA SER A 430 8.33 -11.42 8.46
C SER A 430 9.64 -12.01 7.92
N GLY A 431 10.37 -12.76 8.76
CA GLY A 431 11.68 -13.31 8.41
C GLY A 431 11.59 -14.44 7.40
N ILE A 432 10.65 -15.37 7.60
CA ILE A 432 10.45 -16.51 6.68
C ILE A 432 9.86 -16.03 5.36
N PHE A 433 9.00 -15.02 5.39
CA PHE A 433 8.52 -14.37 4.16
C PHE A 433 9.67 -13.76 3.37
N GLU A 434 10.56 -12.99 4.01
CA GLU A 434 11.73 -12.40 3.34
C GLU A 434 12.65 -13.48 2.76
N GLN A 435 12.96 -14.52 3.54
CA GLN A 435 13.78 -15.63 3.07
C GLN A 435 13.13 -16.39 1.91
N SER A 436 11.81 -16.57 1.93
CA SER A 436 11.05 -17.21 0.85
C SER A 436 11.06 -16.36 -0.44
N MET A 437 11.02 -15.04 -0.30
CA MET A 437 11.17 -14.12 -1.42
C MET A 437 12.60 -14.11 -1.98
N GLN A 438 13.63 -14.27 -1.14
CA GLN A 438 15.01 -14.46 -1.60
C GLN A 438 15.16 -15.81 -2.30
N PHE A 439 14.58 -16.88 -1.76
CA PHE A 439 14.48 -18.19 -2.40
C PHE A 439 13.85 -18.09 -3.79
N ALA A 440 12.83 -17.24 -3.97
CA ALA A 440 12.22 -17.04 -5.27
C ALA A 440 13.19 -16.52 -6.35
N LEU A 441 14.22 -15.77 -5.94
CA LEU A 441 15.24 -15.20 -6.84
C LEU A 441 16.39 -16.17 -7.13
N THR A 442 16.58 -17.24 -6.36
CA THR A 442 17.71 -18.18 -6.53
C THR A 442 17.40 -19.34 -7.51
N ILE A 443 16.13 -19.53 -7.87
CA ILE A 443 15.71 -20.60 -8.79
C ILE A 443 15.93 -20.18 -10.24
N ARG A 444 16.59 -21.05 -11.01
CA ARG A 444 16.87 -20.83 -12.44
C ARG A 444 15.61 -21.10 -13.27
N PRO A 445 15.29 -20.22 -14.24
CA PRO A 445 14.19 -20.47 -15.18
C PRO A 445 14.56 -21.59 -16.17
N THR A 446 13.56 -22.37 -16.60
CA THR A 446 13.70 -23.36 -17.69
C THR A 446 13.61 -22.70 -19.07
N LYS A 447 13.97 -23.44 -20.13
CA LYS A 447 13.85 -22.98 -21.52
C LYS A 447 12.41 -22.65 -21.94
N ASN A 448 11.42 -23.23 -21.27
CA ASN A 448 10.00 -23.00 -21.53
C ASN A 448 9.39 -21.90 -20.64
N SER A 449 10.13 -21.41 -19.65
CA SER A 449 9.66 -20.34 -18.77
C SER A 449 9.60 -19.01 -19.53
N GLY A 450 8.43 -18.36 -19.55
CA GLY A 450 8.25 -17.09 -20.23
C GLY A 450 8.93 -15.91 -19.53
N ASP A 451 8.97 -14.74 -20.18
CA ASP A 451 9.62 -13.51 -19.67
C ASP A 451 9.08 -13.05 -18.30
N ALA A 452 7.87 -13.46 -17.92
CA ALA A 452 7.22 -13.14 -16.65
C ALA A 452 7.38 -14.22 -15.55
N TYR A 453 8.35 -15.14 -15.69
CA TYR A 453 8.58 -16.24 -14.75
C TYR A 453 8.72 -15.80 -13.29
N PHE A 454 9.55 -14.81 -13.02
CA PHE A 454 9.81 -14.34 -11.65
C PHE A 454 8.57 -13.72 -11.00
N GLU A 455 7.75 -12.98 -11.75
CA GLU A 455 6.51 -12.40 -11.23
C GLU A 455 5.46 -13.46 -10.93
N LYS A 456 5.34 -14.48 -11.80
CA LYS A 456 4.50 -15.64 -11.53
C LYS A 456 4.95 -16.38 -10.27
N PHE A 457 6.26 -16.62 -10.11
CA PHE A 457 6.75 -17.36 -8.96
C PHE A 457 6.60 -16.59 -7.65
N LYS A 458 6.83 -15.27 -7.65
CA LYS A 458 6.48 -14.42 -6.51
C LYS A 458 5.00 -14.53 -6.14
N SER A 459 4.10 -14.58 -7.13
CA SER A 459 2.67 -14.79 -6.90
C SER A 459 2.35 -16.18 -6.32
N ILE A 460 3.13 -17.21 -6.64
CA ILE A 460 2.99 -18.54 -6.03
C ILE A 460 3.39 -18.49 -4.55
N ILE A 461 4.55 -17.89 -4.24
CA ILE A 461 4.99 -17.72 -2.85
C ILE A 461 3.99 -16.85 -2.08
N ALA A 462 3.50 -15.76 -2.67
CA ALA A 462 2.50 -14.88 -2.08
C ALA A 462 1.27 -15.65 -1.56
N LYS A 463 0.72 -16.55 -2.37
CA LYS A 463 -0.43 -17.39 -1.99
C LYS A 463 -0.19 -18.29 -0.78
N VAL A 464 1.06 -18.67 -0.51
CA VAL A 464 1.40 -19.44 0.70
C VAL A 464 1.22 -18.61 1.96
N PHE A 465 1.53 -17.32 1.89
CA PHE A 465 1.47 -16.42 3.04
C PHE A 465 0.13 -15.70 3.19
N GLU A 466 -0.64 -15.53 2.11
CA GLU A 466 -1.97 -14.89 2.12
C GLU A 466 -2.87 -15.30 3.31
N PRO A 467 -3.02 -16.61 3.67
CA PRO A 467 -3.85 -17.03 4.79
C PRO A 467 -3.38 -16.53 6.17
N HIS A 468 -2.11 -16.11 6.28
CA HIS A 468 -1.48 -15.71 7.53
C HIS A 468 -1.33 -14.19 7.67
N VAL A 469 -1.46 -13.43 6.58
CA VAL A 469 -1.19 -11.97 6.56
C VAL A 469 -2.14 -11.20 7.46
N ASP A 470 -3.45 -11.45 7.39
CA ASP A 470 -4.44 -10.66 8.14
C ASP A 470 -4.21 -10.75 9.65
N LEU A 471 -4.00 -11.97 10.16
CA LEU A 471 -3.70 -12.21 11.57
C LEU A 471 -2.37 -11.55 11.94
N TYR A 472 -1.33 -11.74 11.12
CA TYR A 472 -0.01 -11.15 11.34
C TYR A 472 -0.07 -9.63 11.45
N LEU A 473 -0.73 -8.95 10.50
CA LEU A 473 -0.83 -7.48 10.50
C LEU A 473 -1.55 -6.97 11.75
N SER A 474 -2.60 -7.66 12.19
CA SER A 474 -3.32 -7.28 13.41
C SER A 474 -2.47 -7.47 14.68
N GLU A 475 -1.76 -8.59 14.79
CA GLU A 475 -0.87 -8.86 15.94
C GLU A 475 0.37 -7.97 15.93
N GLU A 476 0.91 -7.59 14.76
CA GLU A 476 2.02 -6.65 14.61
C GLU A 476 1.65 -5.26 15.18
N LEU A 477 0.48 -4.73 14.81
CA LEU A 477 -0.03 -3.46 15.31
C LEU A 477 -0.24 -3.51 16.83
N ASP A 478 -0.86 -4.57 17.32
CA ASP A 478 -1.13 -4.77 18.74
C ASP A 478 0.16 -4.96 19.55
N PHE A 479 1.14 -5.68 19.01
CA PHE A 479 2.45 -5.85 19.60
C PHE A 479 3.17 -4.51 19.76
N PHE A 480 3.23 -3.71 18.69
CA PHE A 480 3.81 -2.36 18.74
C PHE A 480 3.08 -1.48 19.75
N LYS A 481 1.74 -1.49 19.73
CA LYS A 481 0.92 -0.69 20.63
C LYS A 481 1.20 -1.03 22.10
N ARG A 482 1.20 -2.31 22.47
CA ARG A 482 1.46 -2.76 23.85
C ARG A 482 2.88 -2.40 24.29
N HIS A 483 3.87 -2.58 23.40
CA HIS A 483 5.26 -2.21 23.68
C HIS A 483 5.38 -0.69 23.90
N ALA A 484 4.79 0.12 23.03
CA ALA A 484 4.82 1.58 23.15
C ALA A 484 4.10 2.10 24.41
N GLU A 485 2.94 1.53 24.74
CA GLU A 485 2.22 1.85 25.98
C GLU A 485 3.03 1.47 27.22
N GLN A 486 3.70 0.31 27.20
CA GLN A 486 4.55 -0.14 28.30
C GLN A 486 5.75 0.78 28.51
N GLU A 487 6.48 1.13 27.45
CA GLU A 487 7.64 2.03 27.53
C GLU A 487 7.28 3.39 28.15
N VAL A 488 6.14 3.97 27.72
CA VAL A 488 5.65 5.25 28.29
C VAL A 488 5.15 5.08 29.72
N ALA A 489 4.47 3.97 30.05
CA ALA A 489 4.03 3.69 31.42
C ALA A 489 5.20 3.47 32.38
N GLU A 490 6.27 2.81 31.93
CA GLU A 490 7.50 2.64 32.69
C GLU A 490 8.19 3.99 32.92
N TRP A 491 8.23 4.86 31.91
CA TRP A 491 8.71 6.23 32.05
C TRP A 491 7.89 7.01 33.08
N GLU A 492 6.55 6.98 32.99
CA GLU A 492 5.69 7.70 33.93
C GLU A 492 5.83 7.18 35.37
N SER A 493 5.97 5.86 35.54
CA SER A 493 6.24 5.24 36.83
C SER A 493 7.58 5.69 37.41
N LYS A 494 8.64 5.73 36.58
CA LYS A 494 9.97 6.23 36.97
C LYS A 494 9.91 7.70 37.40
N LEU A 495 9.21 8.53 36.63
CA LEU A 495 9.03 9.95 36.92
C LEU A 495 8.24 10.17 38.23
N SER A 496 7.13 9.45 38.41
CA SER A 496 6.31 9.53 39.63
C SER A 496 7.06 9.04 40.87
N ALA A 497 7.84 7.96 40.74
CA ALA A 497 8.69 7.46 41.82
C ALA A 497 9.78 8.45 42.21
N GLN A 498 10.38 9.14 41.22
CA GLN A 498 11.35 10.21 41.46
C GLN A 498 10.71 11.36 42.23
N ASP A 499 9.55 11.86 41.80
CA ASP A 499 8.82 12.93 42.47
C ASP A 499 8.45 12.56 43.93
N ALA A 500 7.94 11.35 44.14
CA ALA A 500 7.60 10.84 45.46
C ALA A 500 8.84 10.71 46.37
N SER A 501 9.97 10.27 45.82
CA SER A 501 11.23 10.16 46.56
C SER A 501 11.75 11.52 47.01
N GLN A 502 11.69 12.54 46.13
CA GLN A 502 12.08 13.90 46.44
C GLN A 502 11.16 14.52 47.50
N GLU A 503 9.85 14.36 47.35
CA GLU A 503 8.87 14.83 48.34
C GLU A 503 9.10 14.20 49.71
N SER A 504 9.33 12.88 49.75
CA SER A 504 9.64 12.18 51.00
C SER A 504 10.94 12.65 51.65
N PHE A 505 11.96 13.00 50.85
CA PHE A 505 13.24 13.50 51.35
C PHE A 505 13.10 14.90 51.97
N TYR A 506 12.47 15.85 51.26
CA TYR A 506 12.29 17.21 51.75
C TYR A 506 11.32 17.29 52.94
N MET A 507 10.32 16.40 53.01
CA MET A 507 9.34 16.35 54.11
C MET A 507 9.73 15.41 55.27
N ALA A 508 10.86 14.69 55.19
CA ALA A 508 11.26 13.69 56.18
C ALA A 508 11.39 14.26 57.61
N ASN A 509 11.94 15.47 57.75
CA ASN A 509 12.13 16.11 59.05
C ASN A 509 10.84 16.73 59.59
N VAL A 510 10.01 17.31 58.70
CA VAL A 510 8.71 17.89 59.05
C VAL A 510 7.74 16.81 59.54
N ASN A 511 7.67 15.67 58.85
CA ASN A 511 6.81 14.55 59.24
C ASN A 511 7.24 13.97 60.61
N ARG A 512 8.56 13.84 60.87
CA ARG A 512 9.06 13.41 62.19
C ARG A 512 8.71 14.37 63.33
N VAL A 513 8.63 15.67 63.05
CA VAL A 513 8.24 16.69 64.05
C VAL A 513 6.73 16.73 64.24
N ALA A 514 5.95 16.56 63.16
CA ALA A 514 4.50 16.44 63.20
C ALA A 514 4.06 15.18 63.98
N ASP A 515 4.68 14.02 63.72
CA ASP A 515 4.42 12.76 64.42
C ASP A 515 4.70 12.87 65.93
N LYS A 516 5.78 13.57 66.31
CA LYS A 516 6.08 13.85 67.73
C LYS A 516 5.04 14.76 68.36
N LYS A 517 4.58 15.79 67.64
CA LYS A 517 3.57 16.72 68.15
C LYS A 517 2.22 16.03 68.31
N ASP A 518 1.85 15.14 67.38
CA ASP A 518 0.59 14.40 67.44
C ASP A 518 0.62 13.27 68.47
N PHE A 519 1.78 12.63 68.68
CA PHE A 519 2.02 11.74 69.82
C PHE A 519 1.89 12.48 71.16
N MET A 520 2.44 13.70 71.28
CA MET A 520 2.30 14.51 72.50
C MET A 520 0.87 15.03 72.70
N SER A 521 0.15 15.34 71.62
CA SER A 521 -1.25 15.76 71.65
C SER A 521 -2.16 14.63 72.13
N SER A 522 -1.98 13.43 71.57
CA SER A 522 -2.71 12.22 71.94
C SER A 522 -2.35 11.76 73.35
N PHE A 523 -1.08 11.82 73.75
CA PHE A 523 -0.64 11.53 75.12
C PHE A 523 -1.25 12.50 76.13
N LYS A 524 -1.25 13.81 75.84
CA LYS A 524 -1.91 14.82 76.68
C LYS A 524 -3.41 14.58 76.78
N LYS A 525 -4.05 14.13 75.71
CA LYS A 525 -5.50 13.82 75.67
C LYS A 525 -5.85 12.58 76.51
N VAL A 526 -4.98 11.57 76.51
CA VAL A 526 -5.12 10.35 77.33
C VAL A 526 -4.84 10.64 78.81
N VAL A 527 -3.89 11.52 79.13
CA VAL A 527 -3.55 11.90 80.52
C VAL A 527 -4.55 12.89 81.14
N MET A 528 -5.23 13.70 80.33
CA MET A 528 -6.19 14.73 80.79
C MET A 528 -7.64 14.23 80.88
N MET A 529 -7.89 12.93 80.71
CA MET A 529 -9.22 12.35 80.87
C MET A 529 -9.49 12.08 82.36
N PRO A 530 -10.59 12.57 82.97
CA PRO A 530 -10.81 12.43 84.42
C PRO A 530 -11.17 10.98 84.78
N VAL A 531 -10.52 10.43 85.79
CA VAL A 531 -10.81 9.09 86.34
C VAL A 531 -12.00 9.18 87.29
N ASN A 532 -13.13 8.55 86.95
CA ASN A 532 -14.12 8.10 87.94
C ASN A 532 -15.01 6.94 87.44
N VAL A 533 -14.82 5.78 88.09
CA VAL A 533 -15.77 4.75 88.56
C VAL A 533 -16.55 3.85 87.56
N LEU A 534 -16.20 2.55 87.60
CA LEU A 534 -16.93 1.37 87.08
C LEU A 534 -18.17 1.02 87.93
N PRO A 535 -19.14 0.22 87.42
CA PRO A 535 -19.14 -1.21 87.83
C PRO A 535 -19.59 -2.27 86.78
N SER A 536 -19.06 -3.48 87.01
CA SER A 536 -19.61 -4.85 86.86
C SER A 536 -19.94 -5.47 85.48
N LEU A 537 -19.21 -6.56 85.18
CA LEU A 537 -19.50 -7.64 84.21
C LEU A 537 -20.52 -8.66 84.78
N PRO A 538 -21.07 -9.62 83.99
CA PRO A 538 -20.35 -10.89 83.80
C PRO A 538 -20.50 -11.62 82.43
N ILE A 539 -19.61 -12.63 82.28
CA ILE A 539 -19.67 -13.89 81.49
C ILE A 539 -18.89 -13.94 80.15
N SER A 540 -17.69 -14.53 80.22
CA SER A 540 -16.93 -15.20 79.15
C SER A 540 -17.31 -16.71 79.06
N PRO A 541 -16.80 -17.54 78.10
CA PRO A 541 -15.44 -18.11 78.23
C PRO A 541 -14.68 -18.49 76.92
N PHE A 542 -13.41 -18.88 77.11
CA PHE A 542 -12.40 -19.49 76.20
C PHE A 542 -11.59 -18.53 75.32
N ALA A 543 -10.26 -18.46 75.34
CA ALA A 543 -9.18 -19.12 76.12
C ALA A 543 -7.93 -18.22 76.01
N ALA A 544 -7.36 -17.74 77.12
CA ALA A 544 -6.06 -18.15 77.73
C ALA A 544 -4.87 -18.28 76.74
N SER A 545 -3.67 -17.74 76.99
CA SER A 545 -3.15 -16.92 78.08
C SER A 545 -1.74 -16.43 77.72
N LYS A 546 -1.42 -15.21 78.17
CA LYS A 546 -0.12 -14.54 78.15
C LYS A 546 0.87 -15.15 79.18
N PRO A 547 2.15 -14.71 79.20
CA PRO A 547 3.34 -15.42 79.68
C PRO A 547 3.73 -15.11 81.13
N ALA A 548 4.80 -15.77 81.60
CA ALA A 548 5.99 -15.17 82.25
C ALA A 548 6.48 -15.88 83.54
N VAL A 549 7.80 -15.71 83.76
CA VAL A 549 8.58 -15.75 85.01
C VAL A 549 9.40 -17.03 85.31
N THR A 550 10.73 -16.87 85.13
CA THR A 550 11.95 -17.33 85.87
C THR A 550 11.78 -18.07 87.22
N PRO A 551 12.79 -18.73 87.86
CA PRO A 551 14.27 -18.78 87.63
C PRO A 551 14.95 -20.18 87.86
N THR A 552 16.30 -20.20 87.92
CA THR A 552 17.26 -21.13 88.60
C THR A 552 18.03 -22.22 87.80
N LEU A 553 19.20 -21.80 87.22
CA LEU A 553 20.62 -22.28 87.32
C LEU A 553 20.97 -23.73 87.78
N PRO A 554 22.15 -24.33 87.46
CA PRO A 554 23.45 -23.68 87.16
C PRO A 554 24.38 -24.31 86.07
N ASP A 555 25.57 -23.69 85.92
CA ASP A 555 26.88 -24.20 85.47
C ASP A 555 27.19 -24.29 83.95
N HIS A 556 28.32 -23.82 83.41
CA HIS A 556 29.54 -23.24 84.00
C HIS A 556 30.35 -22.48 82.92
N ARG A 557 31.07 -21.43 83.38
CA ARG A 557 32.31 -20.83 82.86
C ARG A 557 32.23 -19.48 82.09
N SER A 558 31.91 -18.46 82.89
CA SER A 558 32.56 -17.14 83.06
C SER A 558 34.10 -17.17 82.94
N SER A 559 34.85 -16.10 82.61
CA SER A 559 34.92 -14.77 83.25
C SER A 559 35.71 -13.79 82.35
N LEU A 560 35.20 -12.62 81.95
CA LEU A 560 35.03 -11.34 82.68
C LEU A 560 36.31 -10.53 82.90
N GLN A 561 36.37 -9.36 82.24
CA GLN A 561 36.80 -8.09 82.83
C GLN A 561 36.04 -6.92 82.20
N VAL A 562 35.83 -5.89 83.01
CA VAL A 562 34.85 -4.78 82.95
C VAL A 562 35.62 -3.46 82.71
N LEU A 563 35.14 -2.47 81.94
CA LEU A 563 34.49 -1.22 82.41
C LEU A 563 34.11 -0.29 81.22
N SER A 564 33.06 0.50 81.45
CA SER A 564 32.26 1.38 80.58
C SER A 564 32.97 2.46 79.73
N ALA A 565 32.40 2.76 78.55
CA ALA A 565 31.90 4.11 78.15
C ALA A 565 31.26 4.10 76.74
N THR A 566 30.06 4.70 76.65
CA THR A 566 29.41 5.40 75.51
C THR A 566 29.72 5.00 74.05
N GLN A 567 28.71 4.50 73.32
CA GLN A 567 28.28 5.00 71.99
C GLN A 567 27.13 4.14 71.43
N SER A 568 26.15 4.82 70.83
CA SER A 568 24.95 4.31 70.17
C SER A 568 25.24 3.68 68.79
N PRO A 569 24.59 2.56 68.39
CA PRO A 569 24.65 2.05 67.02
C PRO A 569 23.36 2.31 66.21
N VAL A 570 23.62 2.56 64.93
CA VAL A 570 22.77 2.77 63.75
C VAL A 570 21.81 1.60 63.45
N PRO A 571 20.60 1.83 62.88
CA PRO A 571 19.85 0.79 62.21
C PRO A 571 20.10 0.76 60.69
N THR A 572 20.19 -0.47 60.20
CA THR A 572 20.57 -1.01 58.89
C THR A 572 19.66 -0.62 57.72
N ARG A 573 20.31 -0.34 56.58
CA ARG A 573 19.79 -0.06 55.23
C ARG A 573 19.58 -1.39 54.46
N SER A 574 18.42 -1.57 53.82
CA SER A 574 18.15 -2.66 52.86
C SER A 574 18.80 -2.39 51.49
N PRO A 575 19.19 -3.42 50.70
CA PRO A 575 19.82 -3.24 49.40
C PRO A 575 18.78 -3.11 48.28
N THR A 576 18.83 -2.00 47.54
CA THR A 576 18.12 -1.81 46.26
C THR A 576 19.01 -2.33 45.11
N PRO A 577 18.45 -2.89 44.01
CA PRO A 577 19.25 -3.35 42.87
C PRO A 577 19.93 -2.17 42.16
N SER A 578 21.16 -2.39 41.72
CA SER A 578 22.01 -1.42 41.02
C SER A 578 21.43 -1.01 39.65
N LEU A 579 21.28 0.30 39.44
CA LEU A 579 20.95 0.95 38.17
C LEU A 579 22.11 0.86 37.16
N PRO A 580 21.86 0.78 35.83
CA PRO A 580 22.87 1.00 34.80
C PRO A 580 23.20 2.50 34.68
N ALA A 581 24.41 2.80 34.17
CA ALA A 581 24.95 4.14 34.02
C ALA A 581 24.25 4.89 32.87
N GLY A 582 23.57 6.00 33.17
CA GLY A 582 22.97 6.88 32.16
C GLY A 582 22.04 7.98 32.68
N ALA A 583 21.48 7.85 33.89
CA ALA A 583 20.52 8.84 34.40
C ALA A 583 21.20 10.13 34.91
N ILE A 584 20.72 11.27 34.44
CA ILE A 584 20.98 12.60 35.02
C ILE A 584 20.27 12.64 36.38
N SER A 585 20.95 12.18 37.44
CA SER A 585 20.48 12.32 38.82
C SER A 585 20.74 13.75 39.29
N VAL A 586 19.69 14.50 39.63
CA VAL A 586 19.84 15.75 40.39
C VAL A 586 20.49 15.42 41.74
N PRO A 587 21.66 15.98 42.09
CA PRO A 587 22.31 15.69 43.35
C PRO A 587 21.45 16.18 44.53
N LEU A 588 20.93 15.26 45.35
CA LEU A 588 20.22 15.63 46.57
C LEU A 588 21.20 16.25 47.59
N PRO A 589 20.82 17.35 48.29
CA PRO A 589 21.65 17.93 49.35
C PRO A 589 21.94 16.95 50.48
N ALA A 590 23.09 17.08 51.17
CA ALA A 590 23.51 16.15 52.22
C ALA A 590 22.63 16.19 53.50
N GLU A 591 21.81 17.22 53.69
CA GLU A 591 20.98 17.42 54.88
C GLU A 591 19.59 17.94 54.48
N ALA A 592 18.53 17.33 55.00
CA ALA A 592 17.15 17.72 54.72
C ALA A 592 16.74 18.98 55.52
N PRO A 593 15.95 19.92 54.95
CA PRO A 593 15.53 21.13 55.64
C PRO A 593 14.83 20.83 56.97
N THR A 594 15.07 21.65 58.00
CA THR A 594 14.49 21.49 59.34
C THR A 594 13.21 22.29 59.56
N ASP A 595 12.93 23.28 58.71
CA ASP A 595 11.78 24.17 58.79
C ASP A 595 10.71 23.85 57.71
N GLU A 596 9.43 24.03 58.03
CA GLU A 596 8.30 23.63 57.19
C GLU A 596 8.20 24.48 55.91
N LEU A 597 8.44 25.79 56.04
CA LEU A 597 8.46 26.70 54.89
C LEU A 597 9.68 26.44 54.00
N ALA A 598 10.86 26.21 54.60
CA ALA A 598 12.06 25.86 53.86
C ALA A 598 11.93 24.52 53.12
N ALA A 599 11.28 23.51 53.72
CA ALA A 599 11.01 22.23 53.07
C ALA A 599 10.04 22.38 51.88
N LYS A 600 8.98 23.18 52.03
CA LYS A 600 8.01 23.47 50.95
C LYS A 600 8.65 24.29 49.82
N ALA A 601 9.47 25.28 50.14
CA ALA A 601 10.18 26.10 49.16
C ALA A 601 11.25 25.30 48.39
N ALA A 602 12.03 24.45 49.09
CA ALA A 602 13.01 23.57 48.46
C ALA A 602 12.36 22.53 47.54
N LEU A 603 11.21 22.00 47.94
CA LEU A 603 10.43 21.08 47.13
C LEU A 603 9.86 21.76 45.87
N MET A 604 9.33 22.98 46.00
CA MET A 604 8.91 23.78 44.84
C MET A 604 10.08 24.08 43.89
N ALA A 605 11.25 24.45 44.42
CA ALA A 605 12.45 24.66 43.61
C ALA A 605 12.88 23.38 42.86
N SER A 606 12.86 22.23 43.53
CA SER A 606 13.14 20.92 42.92
C SER A 606 12.15 20.57 41.82
N ARG A 607 10.84 20.81 42.03
CA ARG A 607 9.79 20.56 41.03
C ARG A 607 9.91 21.46 39.79
N LEU A 608 10.48 22.65 39.94
CA LEU A 608 10.76 23.57 38.82
C LEU A 608 11.98 23.13 38.01
N GLU A 609 13.03 22.64 38.68
CA GLU A 609 14.19 22.06 38.00
C GLU A 609 13.80 20.75 37.26
N GLY A 610 12.88 19.98 37.85
CA GLY A 610 12.29 18.78 37.25
C GLY A 610 11.38 19.02 36.03
N ILE A 611 11.00 20.28 35.73
CA ILE A 611 10.22 20.60 34.52
C ILE A 611 10.96 20.16 33.25
N ARG A 612 12.29 20.28 33.24
CA ARG A 612 13.16 19.93 32.11
C ARG A 612 13.10 18.44 31.74
N SER A 613 12.69 17.58 32.67
CA SER A 613 12.67 16.13 32.52
C SER A 613 11.26 15.54 32.50
N LEU A 614 10.22 16.36 32.29
CA LEU A 614 8.83 15.87 32.29
C LEU A 614 8.51 14.97 31.10
N PHE A 615 9.16 15.22 29.95
CA PHE A 615 9.20 14.28 28.83
C PHE A 615 10.61 14.22 28.26
N SER A 616 11.00 13.03 27.78
CA SER A 616 12.35 12.74 27.29
C SER A 616 12.35 12.48 25.79
N ILE A 617 13.38 13.01 25.11
CA ILE A 617 13.68 12.70 23.71
C ILE A 617 14.14 11.25 23.52
N GLU A 618 14.75 10.63 24.53
CA GLU A 618 15.22 9.24 24.47
C GLU A 618 14.04 8.27 24.32
N VAL A 619 13.00 8.44 25.14
CA VAL A 619 11.76 7.67 25.01
C VAL A 619 11.12 7.88 23.63
N ALA A 620 11.14 9.12 23.13
CA ALA A 620 10.61 9.40 21.79
C ALA A 620 11.41 8.69 20.69
N LEU A 621 12.75 8.64 20.81
CA LEU A 621 13.64 7.92 19.89
C LEU A 621 13.41 6.41 19.96
N ASP A 622 13.30 5.83 21.15
CA ASP A 622 13.07 4.40 21.34
C ASP A 622 11.72 3.96 20.73
N LEU A 623 10.66 4.73 20.98
CA LEU A 623 9.35 4.51 20.35
C LEU A 623 9.41 4.63 18.83
N THR A 624 10.16 5.61 18.31
CA THR A 624 10.32 5.82 16.87
C THR A 624 11.12 4.68 16.23
N HIS A 625 12.16 4.16 16.90
CA HIS A 625 12.91 2.99 16.44
C HIS A 625 12.06 1.71 16.48
N ALA A 626 11.25 1.52 17.53
CA ALA A 626 10.32 0.40 17.60
C ALA A 626 9.27 0.46 16.48
N ALA A 627 8.70 1.65 16.24
CA ALA A 627 7.76 1.87 15.14
C ALA A 627 8.43 1.63 13.78
N LYS A 628 9.66 2.11 13.59
CA LYS A 628 10.46 1.86 12.38
C LYS A 628 10.58 0.36 12.10
N ALA A 629 11.02 -0.40 13.10
CA ALA A 629 11.21 -1.83 12.95
C ALA A 629 9.89 -2.57 12.63
N SER A 630 8.77 -2.13 13.20
CA SER A 630 7.44 -2.68 12.92
C SER A 630 6.96 -2.33 11.50
N ILE A 631 7.11 -1.08 11.06
CA ILE A 631 6.79 -0.64 9.71
C ILE A 631 7.66 -1.37 8.68
N GLU A 632 8.97 -1.53 8.92
CA GLU A 632 9.87 -2.24 8.00
C GLU A 632 9.45 -3.70 7.82
N ARG A 633 8.98 -4.39 8.87
CA ARG A 633 8.46 -5.76 8.78
C ARG A 633 7.13 -5.83 8.03
N ALA A 634 6.17 -4.97 8.37
CA ALA A 634 4.86 -4.92 7.72
C ALA A 634 4.97 -4.52 6.23
N ALA A 635 5.88 -3.61 5.90
CA ALA A 635 6.10 -3.12 4.54
C ALA A 635 6.59 -4.20 3.55
N LEU A 636 7.13 -5.33 4.05
CA LEU A 636 7.47 -6.47 3.20
C LEU A 636 6.24 -7.00 2.45
N PHE A 637 5.08 -7.02 3.11
CA PHE A 637 3.82 -7.55 2.58
C PHE A 637 3.15 -6.61 1.57
N VAL A 638 3.52 -5.33 1.53
CA VAL A 638 3.05 -4.39 0.48
C VAL A 638 3.47 -4.85 -0.91
N ARG A 639 4.59 -5.58 -1.02
CA ARG A 639 5.09 -6.15 -2.28
C ARG A 639 4.20 -7.25 -2.86
N LEU A 640 3.27 -7.81 -2.07
CA LEU A 640 2.30 -8.80 -2.53
C LEU A 640 1.30 -8.21 -3.53
N GLY A 641 1.06 -6.89 -3.45
CA GLY A 641 0.05 -6.21 -4.26
C GLY A 641 -1.37 -6.73 -3.99
N GLY A 642 -2.32 -6.34 -4.84
CA GLY A 642 -3.72 -6.73 -4.65
C GLY A 642 -4.35 -6.13 -3.39
N GLN A 643 -5.30 -6.84 -2.80
CA GLN A 643 -6.00 -6.38 -1.60
C GLN A 643 -5.12 -6.48 -0.35
N THR A 644 -4.42 -7.60 -0.18
CA THR A 644 -3.53 -7.84 0.97
C THR A 644 -2.35 -6.86 1.03
N GLY A 645 -1.83 -6.44 -0.13
CA GLY A 645 -0.80 -5.40 -0.20
C GLY A 645 -1.29 -4.01 0.21
N GLU A 646 -2.54 -3.64 -0.13
CA GLU A 646 -3.14 -2.38 0.33
C GLU A 646 -3.47 -2.42 1.83
N GLU A 647 -3.97 -3.55 2.33
CA GLU A 647 -4.20 -3.75 3.77
C GLU A 647 -2.89 -3.64 4.57
N ALA A 648 -1.78 -4.21 4.07
CA ALA A 648 -0.47 -4.02 4.66
C ALA A 648 -0.01 -2.55 4.65
N ARG A 649 -0.32 -1.80 3.59
CA ARG A 649 -0.01 -0.37 3.48
C ARG A 649 -0.80 0.46 4.51
N GLU A 650 -2.10 0.21 4.62
CA GLU A 650 -2.97 0.84 5.62
C GLU A 650 -2.49 0.53 7.05
N GLN A 651 -1.95 -0.67 7.30
CA GLN A 651 -1.41 -1.05 8.60
C GLN A 651 -0.09 -0.34 8.92
N CYS A 652 0.79 -0.10 7.94
CA CYS A 652 1.96 0.76 8.13
C CYS A 652 1.56 2.18 8.52
N GLU A 653 0.52 2.75 7.88
CA GLU A 653 -0.04 4.05 8.26
C GLU A 653 -0.64 4.00 9.67
N ALA A 654 -1.36 2.94 10.03
CA ALA A 654 -1.96 2.76 11.36
C ALA A 654 -0.90 2.70 12.47
N ILE A 655 0.23 2.00 12.26
CA ILE A 655 1.35 1.97 13.21
C ILE A 655 1.89 3.38 13.47
N PHE A 656 2.06 4.19 12.43
CA PHE A 656 2.48 5.59 12.56
C PHE A 656 1.46 6.45 13.32
N VAL A 657 0.16 6.27 13.04
CA VAL A 657 -0.91 6.96 13.76
C VAL A 657 -0.91 6.58 15.25
N VAL A 658 -0.72 5.30 15.58
CA VAL A 658 -0.63 4.81 16.96
C VAL A 658 0.62 5.36 17.65
N LEU A 659 1.78 5.41 16.97
CA LEU A 659 3.00 6.05 17.49
C LEU A 659 2.70 7.50 17.91
N LEU A 660 2.12 8.30 17.00
CA LEU A 660 1.80 9.69 17.27
C LEU A 660 0.75 9.86 18.36
N GLN A 661 -0.21 8.95 18.44
CA GLN A 661 -1.21 8.99 19.51
C GLN A 661 -0.57 8.72 20.86
N ILE A 662 0.26 7.69 20.99
CA ILE A 662 0.91 7.34 22.27
C ILE A 662 1.94 8.41 22.64
N LEU A 663 2.87 8.74 21.73
CA LEU A 663 3.88 9.77 21.95
C LEU A 663 3.26 11.14 22.23
N GLY A 664 2.25 11.52 21.47
CA GLY A 664 1.57 12.80 21.63
C GLY A 664 0.73 12.87 22.90
N THR A 665 -0.18 11.92 23.11
CA THR A 665 -1.16 12.02 24.21
C THR A 665 -0.64 11.55 25.55
N MET A 666 0.18 10.50 25.60
CA MET A 666 0.64 9.90 26.85
C MET A 666 1.97 10.49 27.33
N HIS A 667 2.87 10.85 26.42
CA HIS A 667 4.19 11.36 26.77
C HIS A 667 4.26 12.90 26.73
N VAL A 668 4.18 13.50 25.53
CA VAL A 668 4.40 14.94 25.32
C VAL A 668 3.30 15.79 25.98
N LYS A 669 2.02 15.49 25.70
CA LYS A 669 0.89 16.23 26.27
C LYS A 669 0.85 16.15 27.79
N THR A 670 1.01 14.95 28.35
CA THR A 670 1.03 14.75 29.81
C THR A 670 2.17 15.53 30.45
N GLY A 671 3.36 15.54 29.84
CA GLY A 671 4.49 16.32 30.33
C GLY A 671 4.25 17.84 30.26
N PHE A 672 3.67 18.35 29.16
CA PHE A 672 3.27 19.76 29.09
C PHE A 672 2.16 20.12 30.09
N ASP A 673 1.13 19.28 30.25
CA ASP A 673 0.05 19.51 31.21
C ASP A 673 0.61 19.58 32.65
N LYS A 674 1.55 18.69 33.02
CA LYS A 674 2.29 18.75 34.29
C LYS A 674 3.13 20.04 34.41
N ALA A 675 3.79 20.48 33.33
CA ALA A 675 4.59 21.71 33.33
C ALA A 675 3.73 22.96 33.54
N VAL A 676 2.58 23.04 32.86
CA VAL A 676 1.61 24.14 33.02
C VAL A 676 1.03 24.15 34.43
N ASP A 677 0.72 22.98 35.00
CA ASP A 677 0.27 22.86 36.39
C ASP A 677 1.34 23.36 37.38
N HIS A 678 2.62 23.06 37.14
CA HIS A 678 3.73 23.55 37.97
C HIS A 678 3.87 25.07 37.86
N LEU A 679 3.76 25.64 36.65
CA LEU A 679 3.76 27.09 36.44
C LEU A 679 2.56 27.78 37.12
N SER A 680 1.39 27.13 37.14
CA SER A 680 0.19 27.71 37.74
C SER A 680 0.25 27.83 39.27
N LYS A 681 0.97 26.91 39.92
CA LYS A 681 1.15 26.86 41.38
C LYS A 681 2.36 27.66 41.83
N TYR A 682 3.14 28.18 40.89
CA TYR A 682 4.35 28.92 41.20
C TYR A 682 4.01 30.31 41.76
N ASN A 683 4.49 30.56 42.97
CA ASN A 683 4.48 31.88 43.59
C ASN A 683 5.94 32.37 43.73
N PRO A 684 6.36 33.44 43.02
CA PRO A 684 7.71 34.00 43.14
C PRO A 684 8.10 34.33 44.60
N ARG A 685 7.11 34.63 45.43
CA ARG A 685 7.25 35.18 46.78
C ARG A 685 7.67 34.16 47.85
N GLU A 686 7.31 32.89 47.71
CA GLU A 686 7.69 31.84 48.68
C GLU A 686 9.15 31.37 48.50
N ILE A 687 9.72 31.63 47.31
CA ILE A 687 11.05 31.14 46.91
C ILE A 687 12.11 32.26 46.99
N SER A 688 11.65 33.51 47.11
CA SER A 688 12.47 34.73 47.08
C SER A 688 13.44 34.92 48.25
N GLU A 689 13.39 34.11 49.32
CA GLU A 689 14.39 34.22 50.40
C GLU A 689 15.80 33.76 49.98
N HIS A 690 15.95 32.97 48.91
CA HIS A 690 17.24 32.35 48.56
C HIS A 690 17.86 32.77 47.22
N GLN A 691 17.11 33.35 46.27
CA GLN A 691 17.67 33.91 45.03
C GLN A 691 16.87 35.13 44.56
N LYS A 692 17.48 36.32 44.62
CA LYS A 692 16.89 37.56 44.11
C LYS A 692 16.90 37.56 42.58
N GLY A 693 15.72 37.71 41.97
CA GLY A 693 15.58 38.47 40.72
C GLY A 693 15.50 37.70 39.39
N VAL A 694 15.39 36.36 39.38
CA VAL A 694 15.13 35.63 38.13
C VAL A 694 13.98 34.65 38.36
N VAL A 695 12.86 34.84 37.65
CA VAL A 695 11.80 33.83 37.63
C VAL A 695 12.28 32.67 36.75
N VAL A 696 13.03 31.75 37.37
CA VAL A 696 13.56 30.50 36.81
C VAL A 696 12.50 29.63 36.08
N PRO A 697 11.21 29.55 36.50
CA PRO A 697 10.22 28.66 35.87
C PRO A 697 9.95 28.89 34.38
N LEU A 698 9.93 30.14 33.94
CA LEU A 698 9.69 30.49 32.54
C LEU A 698 10.83 29.99 31.64
N MET A 699 12.08 30.12 32.13
CA MET A 699 13.25 29.58 31.44
C MET A 699 13.17 28.06 31.30
N THR A 700 12.85 27.36 32.39
CA THR A 700 12.76 25.90 32.40
C THR A 700 11.62 25.38 31.52
N PHE A 701 10.51 26.14 31.42
CA PHE A 701 9.44 25.82 30.49
C PHE A 701 9.87 25.98 29.04
N LEU A 702 10.62 27.05 28.69
CA LEU A 702 11.12 27.25 27.33
C LEU A 702 12.12 26.18 26.89
N GLU A 703 12.97 25.71 27.80
CA GLU A 703 13.83 24.56 27.52
C GLU A 703 12.99 23.31 27.21
N LEU A 704 11.88 23.10 27.92
CA LEU A 704 10.94 22.01 27.62
C LEU A 704 10.25 22.19 26.26
N VAL A 705 9.89 23.43 25.89
CA VAL A 705 9.35 23.75 24.55
C VAL A 705 10.36 23.34 23.46
N ASN A 706 11.64 23.63 23.65
CA ASN A 706 12.69 23.23 22.70
C ASN A 706 12.81 21.70 22.57
N VAL A 707 12.67 20.94 23.67
CA VAL A 707 12.62 19.47 23.59
C VAL A 707 11.39 19.01 22.79
N GLY A 708 10.24 19.67 22.97
CA GLY A 708 9.03 19.40 22.19
C GLY A 708 9.23 19.62 20.69
N ASP A 709 9.86 20.75 20.32
CA ASP A 709 10.19 21.07 18.92
C ASP A 709 11.16 20.04 18.31
N LEU A 710 12.18 19.62 19.05
CA LEU A 710 13.09 18.54 18.59
C LEU A 710 12.34 17.22 18.34
N ILE A 711 11.39 16.86 19.20
CA ILE A 711 10.54 15.68 19.00
C ILE A 711 9.67 15.85 17.74
N SER A 712 9.09 17.04 17.52
CA SER A 712 8.31 17.34 16.31
C SER A 712 9.16 17.21 15.04
N GLN A 713 10.36 17.78 15.02
CA GLN A 713 11.29 17.67 13.90
C GLN A 713 11.75 16.23 13.65
N MET A 714 11.98 15.45 14.71
CA MET A 714 12.32 14.03 14.60
C MET A 714 11.18 13.25 13.91
N ILE A 715 9.93 13.49 14.32
CA ILE A 715 8.75 12.87 13.71
C ILE A 715 8.58 13.29 12.25
N ASP A 716 8.87 14.55 11.91
CA ASP A 716 8.86 15.04 10.53
C ASP A 716 9.84 14.26 9.65
N VAL A 717 11.07 14.12 10.11
CA VAL A 717 12.11 13.36 9.40
C VAL A 717 11.73 11.88 9.30
N PHE A 718 11.18 11.30 10.37
CA PHE A 718 10.70 9.93 10.38
C PHE A 718 9.58 9.71 9.33
N TYR A 719 8.60 10.59 9.27
CA TYR A 719 7.51 10.53 8.28
C TYR A 719 8.04 10.61 6.84
N GLU A 720 8.92 11.58 6.56
CA GLU A 720 9.49 11.76 5.21
C GLU A 720 10.33 10.55 4.77
N GLN A 721 11.13 9.98 5.67
CA GLN A 721 12.01 8.85 5.36
C GLN A 721 11.26 7.52 5.27
N GLN A 722 10.36 7.23 6.22
CA GLN A 722 9.78 5.89 6.37
C GLN A 722 8.44 5.72 5.69
N LEU A 723 7.64 6.79 5.50
CA LEU A 723 6.33 6.69 4.85
C LEU A 723 6.32 7.32 3.45
N ALA A 724 6.84 8.54 3.30
CA ALA A 724 6.78 9.24 2.01
C ALA A 724 7.80 8.68 0.99
N THR A 725 9.05 8.47 1.40
CA THR A 725 10.10 7.95 0.50
C THR A 725 9.84 6.51 0.05
N THR A 726 9.29 5.69 0.93
CA THR A 726 8.91 4.29 0.67
C THR A 726 7.59 4.17 -0.10
N LYS A 727 6.89 5.29 -0.35
CA LYS A 727 5.58 5.38 -1.01
C LYS A 727 4.48 4.60 -0.28
N LEU A 728 4.57 4.51 1.04
CA LEU A 728 3.51 3.95 1.88
C LEU A 728 2.37 4.96 2.07
N ALA A 729 2.72 6.25 2.18
CA ALA A 729 1.79 7.38 2.32
C ALA A 729 2.01 8.42 1.22
N ASP A 730 0.94 9.09 0.76
CA ASP A 730 1.04 10.21 -0.17
C ASP A 730 0.99 11.55 0.58
N ARG A 731 2.09 12.30 0.50
CA ARG A 731 2.19 13.66 1.05
C ARG A 731 1.07 14.59 0.59
N ASN A 732 0.58 14.42 -0.64
CA ASN A 732 -0.43 15.29 -1.22
C ASN A 732 -1.85 14.83 -0.91
N ASP A 733 -2.01 13.64 -0.33
CA ASP A 733 -3.31 13.16 0.08
C ASP A 733 -3.68 13.75 1.46
N PHE A 734 -4.54 14.77 1.43
CA PHE A 734 -5.06 15.36 2.66
C PHE A 734 -5.96 14.39 3.45
N LEU A 735 -6.51 13.36 2.80
CA LEU A 735 -7.39 12.40 3.45
C LEU A 735 -6.64 11.30 4.20
N ASP A 736 -5.34 11.14 3.94
CA ASP A 736 -4.45 10.19 4.57
C ASP A 736 -4.49 10.30 6.12
N PRO A 737 -4.81 9.21 6.83
CA PRO A 737 -4.81 9.16 8.30
C PRO A 737 -3.48 9.60 8.92
N ALA A 738 -2.34 9.25 8.32
CA ALA A 738 -1.01 9.58 8.81
C ALA A 738 -0.75 11.10 8.72
N VAL A 739 -1.09 11.73 7.59
CA VAL A 739 -0.97 13.19 7.41
C VAL A 739 -1.85 13.94 8.41
N LYS A 740 -3.08 13.46 8.64
CA LYS A 740 -4.00 14.05 9.62
C LYS A 740 -3.48 13.90 11.05
N ALA A 741 -2.97 12.73 11.40
CA ALA A 741 -2.42 12.47 12.73
C ALA A 741 -1.21 13.36 13.01
N LYS A 742 -0.32 13.52 12.03
CA LYS A 742 0.84 14.42 12.10
C LYS A 742 0.42 15.87 12.36
N LYS A 743 -0.48 16.43 11.55
CA LYS A 743 -1.00 17.79 11.75
C LYS A 743 -1.67 17.98 13.11
N LYS A 744 -2.39 16.95 13.59
CA LYS A 744 -3.02 16.96 14.92
C LYS A 744 -1.98 16.94 16.05
N PHE A 745 -0.86 16.25 15.86
CA PHE A 745 0.25 16.24 16.82
C PHE A 745 0.92 17.61 16.89
N GLU A 746 1.24 18.23 15.75
CA GLU A 746 1.79 19.60 15.66
C GLU A 746 0.85 20.62 16.33
N GLN A 747 -0.44 20.59 15.98
CA GLN A 747 -1.45 21.47 16.58
C GLN A 747 -1.53 21.29 18.10
N MET A 748 -1.49 20.05 18.59
CA MET A 748 -1.53 19.78 20.03
C MET A 748 -0.32 20.38 20.75
N LEU A 749 0.87 20.29 20.15
CA LEU A 749 2.09 20.88 20.71
C LEU A 749 1.95 22.41 20.77
N ASP A 750 1.54 23.05 19.68
CA ASP A 750 1.33 24.50 19.60
C ASP A 750 0.34 25.01 20.65
N GLU A 751 -0.79 24.31 20.82
CA GLU A 751 -1.81 24.65 21.83
C GLU A 751 -1.25 24.59 23.26
N ARG A 752 -0.38 23.61 23.54
CA ARG A 752 0.23 23.44 24.86
C ARG A 752 1.35 24.43 25.14
N VAL A 753 2.16 24.75 24.14
CA VAL A 753 3.17 25.81 24.23
C VAL A 753 2.47 27.15 24.49
N ALA A 754 1.42 27.48 23.74
CA ALA A 754 0.64 28.70 23.94
C ALA A 754 0.00 28.77 25.34
N ALA A 755 -0.54 27.66 25.86
CA ALA A 755 -1.11 27.60 27.20
C ALA A 755 -0.07 27.89 28.29
N GLY A 756 1.13 27.28 28.20
CA GLY A 756 2.19 27.51 29.18
C GLY A 756 2.82 28.89 29.10
N LEU A 757 3.00 29.45 27.90
CA LEU A 757 3.45 30.83 27.73
C LEU A 757 2.44 31.82 28.34
N ASN A 758 1.14 31.65 28.10
CA ASN A 758 0.11 32.48 28.70
C ASN A 758 0.13 32.43 30.23
N LYS A 759 0.27 31.23 30.81
CA LYS A 759 0.39 31.07 32.27
C LYS A 759 1.64 31.74 32.81
N GLY A 760 2.76 31.64 32.09
CA GLY A 760 3.99 32.34 32.43
C GLY A 760 3.86 33.87 32.38
N ILE A 761 3.14 34.41 31.39
CA ILE A 761 2.81 35.85 31.34
C ILE A 761 1.95 36.27 32.53
N ASP A 762 0.95 35.47 32.93
CA ASP A 762 0.14 35.77 34.12
C ASP A 762 1.02 35.97 35.36
N VAL A 763 1.94 35.04 35.61
CA VAL A 763 2.88 35.08 36.75
C VAL A 763 3.77 36.32 36.69
N LEU A 764 4.28 36.67 35.50
CA LEU A 764 5.09 37.87 35.30
C LEU A 764 4.27 39.14 35.63
N MET A 765 3.01 39.20 35.19
CA MET A 765 2.16 40.37 35.39
C MET A 765 1.69 40.51 36.84
N ASP A 766 1.44 39.39 37.54
CA ASP A 766 1.15 39.38 38.97
C ASP A 766 2.33 39.92 39.80
N GLU A 767 3.56 39.69 39.35
CA GLU A 767 4.76 40.25 39.98
C GLU A 767 4.93 41.75 39.66
N VAL A 768 4.63 42.17 38.43
CA VAL A 768 4.58 43.60 38.08
C VAL A 768 3.55 44.34 38.94
N GLU A 769 2.34 43.81 39.08
CA GLU A 769 1.31 44.41 39.94
C GLU A 769 1.76 44.48 41.41
N TYR A 770 2.52 43.49 41.87
CA TYR A 770 3.07 43.46 43.23
C TYR A 770 4.16 44.49 43.45
N ILE A 771 5.13 44.62 42.54
CA ILE A 771 6.17 45.66 42.59
C ILE A 771 5.47 47.02 42.64
N CYS A 772 4.56 47.29 41.71
CA CYS A 772 3.78 48.51 41.70
C CYS A 772 3.02 48.76 43.02
N GLY A 773 2.45 47.74 43.64
CA GLY A 773 1.69 47.87 44.89
C GLY A 773 2.54 47.99 46.16
N SER A 774 3.77 47.48 46.16
CA SER A 774 4.62 47.36 47.36
C SER A 774 5.76 48.37 47.41
N THR A 775 6.34 48.74 46.25
CA THR A 775 7.51 49.64 46.20
C THR A 775 7.15 51.08 45.87
N GLN A 776 6.04 51.32 45.15
CA GLN A 776 5.58 52.68 44.85
C GLN A 776 4.79 53.26 46.03
N GLN A 777 5.35 54.28 46.67
CA GLN A 777 4.72 54.98 47.77
C GLN A 777 3.75 56.05 47.26
N ALA A 778 2.70 56.34 48.02
CA ALA A 778 1.75 57.40 47.68
C ALA A 778 2.42 58.79 47.59
N THR A 779 3.55 58.97 48.26
CA THR A 779 4.36 60.20 48.24
C THR A 779 5.16 60.38 46.94
N ASP A 780 5.32 59.34 46.12
CA ASP A 780 6.14 59.41 44.90
C ASP A 780 5.46 60.27 43.81
N TYR A 781 4.14 60.15 43.68
CA TYR A 781 3.33 60.99 42.78
C TYR A 781 2.59 62.13 43.48
N ASN A 782 2.64 62.19 44.81
CA ASN A 782 2.11 63.30 45.60
C ASN A 782 3.09 63.69 46.71
N PRO A 783 4.24 64.31 46.36
CA PRO A 783 5.22 64.75 47.35
C PRO A 783 4.63 65.83 48.26
N PRO A 784 4.94 65.80 49.58
CA PRO A 784 4.52 66.84 50.51
C PRO A 784 5.20 68.17 50.19
N GLU A 785 4.47 69.29 50.35
CA GLU A 785 4.96 70.64 50.04
C GLU A 785 6.16 71.10 50.90
N PHE A 786 6.36 70.47 52.07
CA PHE A 786 7.46 70.76 52.99
C PHE A 786 8.13 69.45 53.43
N ASP A 787 9.46 69.42 53.45
CA ASP A 787 10.20 68.31 54.05
C ASP A 787 10.00 68.26 55.58
N ALA A 788 10.33 67.11 56.21
CA ALA A 788 10.28 66.93 57.67
C ALA A 788 11.09 67.98 58.47
N ASN A 789 12.00 68.71 57.80
CA ASN A 789 12.84 69.78 58.35
C ASN A 789 12.43 71.21 57.90
N GLY A 790 11.31 71.40 57.19
CA GLY A 790 10.81 72.73 56.81
C GLY A 790 11.58 73.44 55.69
N ALA A 791 12.35 72.71 54.88
CA ALA A 791 12.98 73.22 53.67
C ALA A 791 12.13 72.85 52.42
N ASN A 792 12.26 73.64 51.34
CA ASN A 792 11.74 73.24 50.02
C ASN A 792 12.46 71.96 49.59
N GLN A 793 11.70 70.91 49.25
CA GLN A 793 12.26 69.71 48.65
C GLN A 793 12.89 70.05 47.29
N ASP A 794 14.14 69.66 47.09
CA ASP A 794 14.71 69.57 45.74
C ASP A 794 13.89 68.53 44.98
N ILE A 795 13.22 68.95 43.90
CA ILE A 795 12.43 68.05 43.06
C ILE A 795 13.42 67.12 42.35
N ASP A 796 13.51 65.89 42.83
CA ASP A 796 14.28 64.81 42.21
C ASP A 796 13.69 64.49 40.82
N ILE A 797 14.39 64.95 39.77
CA ILE A 797 14.01 64.76 38.37
C ILE A 797 14.59 63.42 37.90
N GLY A 798 13.77 62.37 37.98
CA GLY A 798 14.11 61.03 37.52
C GLY A 798 12.92 60.07 37.61
N PRO A 799 12.98 58.91 36.90
CA PRO A 799 11.98 57.87 37.04
C PRO A 799 12.08 57.23 38.43
N THR A 800 10.93 56.82 38.96
CA THR A 800 10.81 56.14 40.25
C THR A 800 11.56 54.81 40.26
N ASN A 801 12.04 54.41 41.45
CA ASN A 801 12.70 53.12 41.63
C ASN A 801 11.77 51.95 41.23
N THR A 802 10.46 52.10 41.46
CA THR A 802 9.44 51.15 41.02
C THR A 802 9.43 50.98 39.51
N ALA A 803 9.40 52.08 38.74
CA ALA A 803 9.36 52.01 37.29
C ALA A 803 10.63 51.38 36.71
N GLN A 804 11.79 51.66 37.31
CA GLN A 804 13.06 51.00 36.95
C GLN A 804 13.00 49.49 37.20
N GLN A 805 12.50 49.05 38.37
CA GLN A 805 12.35 47.63 38.70
C GLN A 805 11.36 46.90 37.79
N VAL A 806 10.23 47.55 37.43
CA VAL A 806 9.26 46.96 36.50
C VAL A 806 9.88 46.76 35.12
N VAL A 807 10.57 47.76 34.58
CA VAL A 807 11.23 47.63 33.28
C VAL A 807 12.32 46.57 33.32
N GLU A 808 13.18 46.56 34.35
CA GLU A 808 14.24 45.56 34.50
C GLU A 808 13.68 44.12 34.54
N LEU A 809 12.59 43.90 35.28
CA LEU A 809 11.92 42.60 35.35
C LEU A 809 11.38 42.16 33.98
N VAL A 810 10.58 42.99 33.33
CA VAL A 810 9.95 42.63 32.04
C VAL A 810 11.01 42.53 30.93
N GLU A 811 12.02 43.39 30.94
CA GLU A 811 13.16 43.33 30.01
C GLU A 811 13.98 42.05 30.18
N SER A 812 14.24 41.61 31.41
CA SER A 812 14.93 40.35 31.69
C SER A 812 14.18 39.15 31.08
N HIS A 813 12.85 39.09 31.27
CA HIS A 813 12.02 38.01 30.76
C HIS A 813 11.85 38.01 29.24
N THR A 814 11.71 39.19 28.62
CA THR A 814 11.61 39.31 27.16
C THR A 814 12.95 39.04 26.46
N LYS A 815 14.09 39.43 27.05
CA LYS A 815 15.42 39.08 26.52
C LYS A 815 15.71 37.59 26.58
N MET A 816 15.23 36.88 27.59
CA MET A 816 15.41 35.44 27.74
C MET A 816 14.81 34.62 26.58
N LEU A 817 13.74 35.12 25.96
CA LEU A 817 13.08 34.54 24.79
C LEU A 817 13.75 34.92 23.46
N THR A 818 14.63 35.92 23.48
CA THR A 818 15.28 36.42 22.27
C THR A 818 16.39 35.44 21.86
N GLY A 819 16.14 34.65 20.81
CA GLY A 819 17.08 33.68 20.25
C GLY A 819 16.81 32.22 20.62
N SER A 820 15.82 31.95 21.46
CA SER A 820 15.38 30.61 21.87
C SER A 820 14.01 30.23 21.30
N THR A 821 13.38 31.11 20.53
CA THR A 821 12.02 30.91 20.01
C THR A 821 11.89 31.57 18.63
N ASP A 822 10.99 31.04 17.80
CA ASP A 822 10.69 31.58 16.48
C ASP A 822 10.25 33.03 16.52
N LYS A 823 10.63 33.78 15.49
CA LYS A 823 10.34 35.22 15.38
C LYS A 823 8.83 35.53 15.48
N THR A 824 7.99 34.72 14.86
CA THR A 824 6.53 34.89 14.88
C THR A 824 5.95 34.71 16.28
N MET A 825 6.37 33.66 17.01
CA MET A 825 5.94 33.41 18.38
C MET A 825 6.49 34.48 19.33
N LEU A 826 7.74 34.93 19.12
CA LEU A 826 8.35 36.03 19.86
C LEU A 826 7.58 37.36 19.66
N ASP A 827 7.17 37.67 18.43
CA ASP A 827 6.41 38.88 18.12
C ASP A 827 5.03 38.86 18.80
N VAL A 828 4.32 37.72 18.79
CA VAL A 828 3.05 37.53 19.49
C VAL A 828 3.22 37.63 21.00
N PHE A 829 4.26 37.01 21.55
CA PHE A 829 4.57 37.06 22.98
C PHE A 829 4.85 38.49 23.44
N ASN A 830 5.71 39.22 22.72
CA ASN A 830 6.05 40.60 23.03
C ASN A 830 4.82 41.53 22.95
N GLN A 831 3.93 41.29 21.99
CA GLN A 831 2.66 42.02 21.89
C GLN A 831 1.78 41.78 23.12
N GLU A 832 1.59 40.52 23.52
CA GLU A 832 0.74 40.16 24.66
C GLU A 832 1.32 40.72 25.98
N VAL A 833 2.63 40.52 26.23
CA VAL A 833 3.32 41.09 27.40
C VAL A 833 3.17 42.60 27.45
N GLY A 834 3.34 43.28 26.32
CA GLY A 834 3.20 44.72 26.22
C GLY A 834 1.79 45.23 26.56
N LEU A 835 0.75 44.59 26.03
CA LEU A 835 -0.65 44.96 26.28
C LEU A 835 -1.04 44.70 27.74
N ARG A 836 -0.58 43.58 28.31
CA ARG A 836 -0.79 43.26 29.74
C ARG A 836 -0.07 44.27 30.64
N LEU A 837 1.17 44.64 30.30
CA LEU A 837 1.93 45.66 31.02
C LEU A 837 1.22 47.02 30.97
N PHE A 838 0.74 47.44 29.79
CA PHE A 838 -0.05 48.66 29.63
C PHE A 838 -1.27 48.65 30.56
N THR A 839 -1.99 47.53 30.61
CA THR A 839 -3.17 47.35 31.46
C THR A 839 -2.82 47.41 32.96
N ALA A 840 -1.75 46.74 33.37
CA ALA A 840 -1.25 46.75 34.74
C ALA A 840 -0.85 48.18 35.19
N ILE A 841 -0.14 48.91 34.34
CA ILE A 841 0.25 50.31 34.60
C ILE A 841 -0.99 51.21 34.69
N CYS A 842 -1.96 51.08 33.78
CA CYS A 842 -3.20 51.84 33.84
C CYS A 842 -3.97 51.58 35.15
N LYS A 843 -4.08 50.31 35.55
CA LYS A 843 -4.72 49.90 36.80
C LYS A 843 -3.99 50.44 38.03
N HIS A 844 -2.66 50.44 38.02
CA HIS A 844 -1.85 51.04 39.07
C HIS A 844 -2.04 52.56 39.14
N LEU A 845 -1.99 53.26 38.00
CA LEU A 845 -2.16 54.70 37.93
C LEU A 845 -3.52 55.15 38.47
N LYS A 846 -4.60 54.41 38.15
CA LYS A 846 -5.94 54.65 38.71
C LYS A 846 -6.01 54.48 40.23
N ARG A 847 -5.03 53.86 40.90
CA ARG A 847 -5.02 53.75 42.38
C ARG A 847 -4.28 54.88 43.06
N GLN A 848 -3.47 55.64 42.32
CA GLN A 848 -2.62 56.69 42.89
C GLN A 848 -3.34 58.05 42.96
N ARG A 849 -2.85 58.92 43.85
CA ARG A 849 -3.19 60.35 43.87
C ARG A 849 -2.00 61.12 43.36
N ILE A 850 -2.22 62.03 42.40
CA ILE A 850 -1.12 62.67 41.66
C ILE A 850 -1.24 64.19 41.79
N SER A 851 -0.20 64.85 42.30
CA SER A 851 -0.12 66.32 42.34
C SER A 851 0.61 66.88 41.12
N THR A 852 0.53 68.20 40.92
CA THR A 852 1.23 68.89 39.83
C THR A 852 2.76 68.76 39.95
N ALA A 853 3.30 68.78 41.18
CA ALA A 853 4.72 68.54 41.44
C ALA A 853 5.11 67.08 41.15
N GLY A 854 4.29 66.10 41.57
CA GLY A 854 4.52 64.68 41.31
C GLY A 854 4.29 64.25 39.85
N ALA A 855 3.60 65.06 39.05
CA ALA A 855 3.41 64.83 37.62
C ALA A 855 4.75 64.75 36.84
N ILE A 856 5.78 65.47 37.28
CA ILE A 856 7.12 65.45 36.66
C ILE A 856 7.76 64.06 36.79
N LYS A 857 7.62 63.41 37.95
CA LYS A 857 8.07 62.02 38.16
C LYS A 857 7.23 61.03 37.35
N LEU A 858 5.90 61.20 37.32
CA LEU A 858 5.02 60.35 36.51
C LEU A 858 5.37 60.40 35.01
N ILE A 859 5.63 61.59 34.46
CA ILE A 859 6.05 61.75 33.05
C ILE A 859 7.40 61.04 32.81
N SER A 860 8.32 61.10 33.78
CA SER A 860 9.61 60.40 33.70
C SER A 860 9.42 58.88 33.66
N ASP A 861 8.51 58.33 34.46
CA ASP A 861 8.14 56.91 34.43
C ASP A 861 7.52 56.50 33.08
N MET A 862 6.57 57.29 32.56
CA MET A 862 5.94 57.00 31.26
C MET A 862 6.93 57.07 30.11
N ASN A 863 7.92 57.97 30.18
CA ASN A 863 9.01 58.02 29.21
C ASN A 863 9.92 56.79 29.30
N LEU A 864 10.18 56.27 30.51
CA LEU A 864 10.95 55.04 30.71
C LEU A 864 10.22 53.84 30.10
N TYR A 865 8.92 53.67 30.40
CA TYR A 865 8.10 52.61 29.80
C TYR A 865 8.02 52.72 28.28
N PHE A 866 7.80 53.92 27.75
CA PHE A 866 7.80 54.16 26.30
C PHE A 866 9.17 53.83 25.66
N GLY A 867 10.26 54.19 26.32
CA GLY A 867 11.62 53.90 25.89
C GLY A 867 11.87 52.40 25.78
N TYR A 868 11.45 51.64 26.80
CA TYR A 868 11.54 50.17 26.79
C TYR A 868 10.69 49.55 25.68
N ILE A 869 9.42 49.92 25.54
CA ILE A 869 8.52 49.34 24.53
C ILE A 869 9.02 49.60 23.10
N LYS A 870 9.65 50.75 22.86
CA LYS A 870 10.32 51.04 21.58
C LYS A 870 11.41 50.03 21.23
N THR A 871 12.07 49.40 22.22
CA THR A 871 13.08 48.36 21.99
C THR A 871 12.49 47.06 21.45
N LEU A 872 11.22 46.76 21.77
CA LEU A 872 10.51 45.56 21.30
C LEU A 872 10.11 45.63 19.82
N ARG A 873 10.26 46.80 19.16
CA ARG A 873 10.01 47.03 17.73
C ARG A 873 8.59 46.70 17.24
N ASN A 874 7.59 46.75 18.11
CA ASN A 874 6.19 46.56 17.74
C ASN A 874 5.49 47.93 17.57
N ALA A 875 5.02 48.22 16.35
CA ALA A 875 4.44 49.53 16.00
C ALA A 875 3.07 49.76 16.65
N ASP A 876 2.24 48.72 16.74
CA ASP A 876 0.89 48.81 17.31
C ASP A 876 0.98 49.05 18.82
N LEU A 877 1.86 48.32 19.50
CA LEU A 877 2.11 48.48 20.93
C LEU A 877 2.65 49.89 21.27
N LEU A 878 3.49 50.45 20.41
CA LEU A 878 4.06 51.78 20.62
C LEU A 878 2.98 52.88 20.66
N GLN A 879 1.85 52.70 19.97
CA GLN A 879 0.74 53.64 19.99
C GLN A 879 0.07 53.71 21.37
N TYR A 880 -0.09 52.57 22.06
CA TYR A 880 -0.64 52.52 23.42
C TYR A 880 0.23 53.30 24.41
N PHE A 881 1.54 53.08 24.39
CA PHE A 881 2.47 53.77 25.29
C PHE A 881 2.70 55.23 24.90
N ARG A 882 2.52 55.60 23.63
CA ARG A 882 2.45 57.01 23.21
C ARG A 882 1.24 57.70 23.83
N ALA A 883 0.07 57.07 23.76
CA ALA A 883 -1.15 57.59 24.37
C ALA A 883 -1.01 57.73 25.88
N LEU A 884 -0.41 56.75 26.56
CA LEU A 884 -0.13 56.80 28.00
C LEU A 884 0.82 57.95 28.39
N ARG A 885 1.84 58.20 27.56
CA ARG A 885 2.73 59.35 27.74
C ARG A 885 2.01 60.68 27.56
N GLU A 886 1.15 60.82 26.55
CA GLU A 886 0.32 62.03 26.38
C GLU A 886 -0.66 62.20 27.55
N LEU A 887 -1.25 61.12 28.05
CA LEU A 887 -2.15 61.11 29.20
C LEU A 887 -1.46 61.66 30.47
N SER A 888 -0.19 61.30 30.69
CA SER A 888 0.56 61.78 31.86
C SER A 888 0.74 63.30 31.91
N GLN A 889 0.66 64.00 30.77
CA GLN A 889 0.79 65.46 30.71
C GLN A 889 -0.42 66.19 31.32
N ILE A 890 -1.58 65.54 31.42
CA ILE A 890 -2.79 66.13 32.02
C ILE A 890 -2.52 66.55 33.48
N TYR A 891 -1.70 65.80 34.19
CA TYR A 891 -1.38 66.06 35.60
C TYR A 891 -0.45 67.26 35.81
N LEU A 892 0.22 67.74 34.76
CA LEU A 892 1.11 68.91 34.83
C LEU A 892 0.35 70.25 34.69
N ILE A 893 -0.89 70.22 34.16
CA ILE A 893 -1.71 71.43 33.98
C ILE A 893 -2.08 71.99 35.36
N GLY A 894 -1.79 73.26 35.62
CA GLY A 894 -2.09 73.90 36.91
C GLY A 894 -3.59 74.18 37.11
N GLU A 895 -4.00 74.37 38.37
CA GLU A 895 -5.39 74.63 38.79
C GLU A 895 -6.06 75.80 38.01
N ASN A 896 -5.28 76.84 37.70
CA ASN A 896 -5.76 78.04 37.01
C ASN A 896 -6.13 77.81 35.53
N HIS A 897 -5.76 76.66 34.95
CA HIS A 897 -5.91 76.33 33.53
C HIS A 897 -6.94 75.22 33.28
N ALA A 898 -8.01 75.17 34.08
CA ALA A 898 -9.10 74.18 33.97
C ALA A 898 -9.70 74.03 32.56
N LYS A 899 -9.76 75.12 31.77
CA LYS A 899 -10.24 75.10 30.38
C LYS A 899 -9.31 74.32 29.45
N GLU A 900 -8.01 74.47 29.60
CA GLU A 900 -7.02 73.72 28.80
C GLU A 900 -7.12 72.24 29.14
N MET A 901 -7.27 71.90 30.43
CA MET A 901 -7.49 70.52 30.85
C MET A 901 -8.75 69.90 30.23
N ALA A 902 -9.88 70.64 30.20
CA ALA A 902 -11.11 70.19 29.55
C ALA A 902 -10.93 69.95 28.04
N THR A 903 -10.16 70.80 27.34
CA THR A 903 -9.86 70.58 25.91
C THR A 903 -9.03 69.33 25.67
N VAL A 904 -8.05 69.04 26.55
CA VAL A 904 -7.21 67.85 26.43
C VAL A 904 -8.00 66.57 26.73
N ILE A 905 -8.93 66.60 27.69
CA ILE A 905 -9.78 65.43 28.00
C ILE A 905 -10.78 65.16 26.86
N ALA A 906 -11.30 66.20 26.21
CA ALA A 906 -12.24 66.08 25.08
C ALA A 906 -11.56 65.68 23.75
N ASP A 907 -10.24 65.86 23.64
CA ASP A 907 -9.47 65.60 22.41
C ASP A 907 -9.09 64.11 22.29
N GLY A 908 -9.98 63.32 21.69
CA GLY A 908 -9.76 61.89 21.44
C GLY A 908 -8.69 61.60 20.37
N ASP A 909 -8.45 62.52 19.44
CA ASP A 909 -7.46 62.36 18.38
C ASP A 909 -6.04 62.42 18.94
N ARG A 910 -5.83 63.21 20.01
CA ARG A 910 -4.55 63.28 20.73
C ARG A 910 -4.06 61.94 21.28
N PHE A 911 -4.97 61.06 21.66
CA PHE A 911 -4.64 59.71 22.17
C PHE A 911 -4.63 58.63 21.08
N GLY A 912 -4.77 59.02 19.80
CA GLY A 912 -4.76 58.09 18.67
C GLY A 912 -5.84 57.01 18.76
N GLY A 913 -6.99 57.32 19.37
CA GLY A 913 -8.11 56.39 19.55
C GLY A 913 -7.93 55.31 20.64
N VAL A 914 -6.83 55.34 21.40
CA VAL A 914 -6.56 54.34 22.46
C VAL A 914 -7.44 54.56 23.69
N PHE A 915 -7.62 55.82 24.11
CA PHE A 915 -8.47 56.19 25.23
C PHE A 915 -9.70 56.95 24.75
N ARG A 916 -10.87 56.63 25.32
CA ARG A 916 -12.08 57.44 25.17
C ARG A 916 -12.05 58.62 26.15
N ALA A 917 -12.75 59.70 25.83
CA ALA A 917 -12.83 60.88 26.72
C ALA A 917 -13.31 60.54 28.15
N GLU A 918 -14.21 59.56 28.27
CA GLU A 918 -14.69 59.02 29.55
C GLU A 918 -13.55 58.39 30.37
N GLU A 919 -12.70 57.59 29.73
CA GLU A 919 -11.56 56.93 30.40
C GLU A 919 -10.50 57.96 30.80
N VAL A 920 -10.22 58.95 29.93
CA VAL A 920 -9.31 60.06 30.23
C VAL A 920 -9.82 60.88 31.40
N TYR A 921 -11.14 61.10 31.49
CA TYR A 921 -11.77 61.75 32.63
C TYR A 921 -11.56 60.94 33.93
N GLU A 922 -11.73 59.60 33.92
CA GLU A 922 -11.44 58.76 35.10
C GLU A 922 -9.99 58.87 35.59
N PHE A 923 -9.03 59.05 34.68
CA PHE A 923 -7.65 59.34 35.05
C PHE A 923 -7.52 60.74 35.65
N ALA A 924 -8.15 61.76 35.07
CA ALA A 924 -8.13 63.12 35.60
C ALA A 924 -8.71 63.21 37.03
N GLU A 925 -9.67 62.37 37.41
CA GLU A 925 -10.21 62.29 38.78
C GLU A 925 -9.16 61.95 39.85
N ARG A 926 -8.03 61.36 39.43
CA ARG A 926 -6.93 60.95 40.32
C ARG A 926 -5.99 62.08 40.69
N ARG A 927 -6.19 63.26 40.13
CA ARG A 927 -5.49 64.47 40.56
C ARG A 927 -5.72 64.77 42.05
N ALA A 928 -4.71 65.28 42.72
CA ALA A 928 -4.77 65.66 44.14
C ALA A 928 -5.73 66.83 44.38
N ASP A 929 -5.75 67.80 43.46
CA ASP A 929 -6.57 69.02 43.44
C ASP A 929 -7.93 68.83 42.74
N TRP A 930 -8.29 67.60 42.32
CA TRP A 930 -9.46 67.35 41.47
C TRP A 930 -10.75 67.99 41.99
N TYR A 931 -11.06 67.87 43.28
CA TYR A 931 -12.29 68.42 43.85
C TYR A 931 -12.38 69.95 43.74
N THR A 932 -11.24 70.64 43.70
CA THR A 932 -11.16 72.09 43.51
C THR A 932 -11.43 72.47 42.06
N VAL A 933 -10.84 71.73 41.11
CA VAL A 933 -10.86 72.06 39.68
C VAL A 933 -12.05 71.43 38.94
N LYS A 934 -12.68 70.39 39.51
CA LYS A 934 -13.76 69.59 38.90
C LYS A 934 -14.88 70.43 38.31
N ARG A 935 -15.41 71.38 39.09
CA ARG A 935 -16.54 72.22 38.65
C ARG A 935 -16.20 73.03 37.40
N ASP A 936 -15.00 73.57 37.33
CA ASP A 936 -14.59 74.46 36.25
C ASP A 936 -14.22 73.66 34.99
N VAL A 937 -13.73 72.42 35.16
CA VAL A 937 -13.47 71.45 34.07
C VAL A 937 -14.78 70.92 33.50
N GLU A 938 -15.72 70.46 34.34
CA GLU A 938 -17.03 69.97 33.90
C GLU A 938 -17.84 71.08 33.21
N LYS A 939 -17.75 72.31 33.72
CA LYS A 939 -18.35 73.48 33.07
C LYS A 939 -17.76 73.73 31.68
N ALA A 940 -16.47 73.53 31.50
CA ALA A 940 -15.79 73.69 30.21
C ALA A 940 -16.02 72.50 29.25
N MET A 941 -16.15 71.28 29.76
CA MET A 941 -16.42 70.07 28.96
C MET A 941 -17.89 69.94 28.52
N TYR A 942 -18.82 70.13 29.45
CA TYR A 942 -20.25 69.87 29.24
C TYR A 942 -21.10 71.13 29.08
N GLY A 943 -20.52 72.32 29.27
CA GLY A 943 -21.23 73.59 29.05
C GLY A 943 -22.25 73.98 30.12
N PHE A 944 -22.16 73.43 31.35
CA PHE A 944 -23.04 73.82 32.46
C PHE A 944 -22.74 75.24 32.96
N GLY A 945 -23.27 76.23 32.23
CA GLY A 945 -23.13 77.64 32.57
C GLY A 945 -23.40 78.65 31.45
N CYS A 946 -24.05 78.24 30.35
CA CYS A 946 -24.69 79.20 29.44
C CYS A 946 -25.94 79.79 30.11
N GLY A 947 -25.75 80.79 30.98
CA GLY A 947 -26.80 81.76 31.23
C GLY A 947 -27.03 82.55 29.94
N VAL A 948 -28.23 82.44 29.39
CA VAL A 948 -28.71 83.30 28.30
C VAL A 948 -28.54 84.76 28.77
N MET A 949 -27.73 85.54 28.05
CA MET A 949 -27.87 87.00 28.04
C MET A 949 -28.80 87.40 26.90
#